data_AF-G7CG20-F1
#
_entry.id   AF-G7CG20-F1
#
_cell.length_a   1.000
_cell.length_b   1.000
_cell.length_c   1.000
_cell.angle_alpha   90.00
_cell.angle_beta   90.00
_cell.angle_gamma   90.00
#
_symmetry.space_group_name_H-M   'P 1'
#
loop_
_entity.id
_entity.type
_entity.pdbx_description
1 polymer ?
#
loop_
_entity_poly.entity_id
_entity_poly.type
_entity_poly.pdbx_seq_one_letter_code
_entity_poly.pdbx_strand_id
1 'polypeptide(L)'
;MTLQRTPAEHEPVARVLPMLEVPHLDREFDYLVSAEQSDDAQPGVRVRVRFRGRLVDAFILERRSETDHTGKLGWLDRVISAEPVLTGQVRRLVDAVAARYAGTRADVIRLAVPPRHARVEREPVPDLPVMTVEPPDESGWAAYGRGAQFLAALRDGRAARAVWQALPGERWVDRLAEAALVTVRAGRGVLAIVPDQRDVDDLHGALADRLDTGRVVALSAGLGPAERYRRWLAVLRGQARVVVGTRSAVFAPVADLGLVMVWDDGNDTLAEPRAPYPHAREVAMLRAHQLRCAAIIGGYARTAEAQALVRSRWAHDLVATRPVVRDRTPRVIALDDSNFQHERDPAARTARLPSVALRAARGALDAGAPVLVQVPRRGYVPALACARCRQIARCRHCTGPLSLPDRDAPGVVCRWCGRQDPALRCARCGSDAVRAVVVGARRTAEELGRAFPGVTVVTSGGDTVVPSVDGRPALVVATPGAEPVAAGGYGAALLLDAWALLGRQDLRAAEDTLRRWMIAAALVRPRGAGGVVTVVAESALPTVQALIRWDPVGHAEAELDARAEVGLPPAVHIAALDGTPDAVRALLEVAELPPEAEPLGPVELPFGARRPPGIGPDSPVHRMLVRVPRESGLALAAALRRATGVLSARHDHAPVRVQIDPLHIG
;
A
#
# COMPACT_ATOMS: atom_id res chain seq x y z
N MET A 1 20.55 21.80 -46.05
CA MET A 1 21.41 22.79 -45.38
C MET A 1 21.53 22.38 -43.92
N THR A 2 22.61 21.72 -43.54
CA THR A 2 22.91 21.38 -42.14
C THR A 2 23.30 22.67 -41.44
N LEU A 3 22.42 23.21 -40.59
CA LEU A 3 22.77 24.32 -39.69
C LEU A 3 24.02 23.91 -38.92
N GLN A 4 25.12 24.64 -39.12
CA GLN A 4 26.37 24.38 -38.44
C GLN A 4 26.19 24.72 -36.96
N ARG A 5 26.07 23.71 -36.10
CA ARG A 5 25.86 23.88 -34.66
C ARG A 5 27.18 24.30 -34.01
N THR A 6 27.16 25.41 -33.28
CA THR A 6 28.29 25.87 -32.46
C THR A 6 28.09 25.43 -31.01
N PRO A 7 29.10 24.89 -30.32
CA PRO A 7 28.99 24.52 -28.90
C PRO A 7 28.63 25.74 -28.03
N ALA A 8 27.96 25.50 -26.92
CA ALA A 8 27.73 26.55 -25.92
C ALA A 8 29.06 27.06 -25.35
N GLU A 9 29.12 28.35 -25.03
CA GLU A 9 30.33 28.99 -24.51
C GLU A 9 30.72 28.46 -23.11
N HIS A 10 29.72 28.24 -22.26
CA HIS A 10 29.89 27.77 -20.89
C HIS A 10 29.30 26.37 -20.73
N GLU A 11 30.06 25.46 -20.13
CA GLU A 11 29.65 24.07 -19.86
C GLU A 11 29.06 23.35 -21.10
N PRO A 12 29.74 23.28 -22.27
CA PRO A 12 29.17 22.77 -23.52
C PRO A 12 28.71 21.31 -23.48
N VAL A 13 29.08 20.54 -22.46
CA VAL A 13 28.74 19.12 -22.32
C VAL A 13 27.56 18.96 -21.38
N ALA A 14 26.49 18.32 -21.87
CA ALA A 14 25.39 17.83 -21.03
C ALA A 14 25.53 16.32 -20.83
N ARG A 15 25.59 15.89 -19.58
CA ARG A 15 25.45 14.47 -19.25
C ARG A 15 23.99 14.14 -19.06
N VAL A 16 23.50 13.18 -19.83
CA VAL A 16 22.07 12.84 -19.88
C VAL A 16 21.82 11.40 -19.47
N LEU A 17 20.62 11.16 -18.96
CA LEU A 17 20.05 9.82 -18.76
C LEU A 17 18.95 9.57 -19.79
N PRO A 18 19.20 8.73 -20.82
CA PRO A 18 18.16 8.28 -21.74
C PRO A 18 17.09 7.45 -21.02
N MET A 19 15.83 7.69 -21.34
CA MET A 19 14.67 6.97 -20.78
C MET A 19 14.45 5.61 -21.45
N LEU A 20 15.46 4.75 -21.38
CA LEU A 20 15.47 3.40 -21.94
C LEU A 20 15.05 2.37 -20.87
N GLU A 21 14.24 1.38 -21.24
CA GLU A 21 13.76 0.29 -20.36
C GLU A 21 14.73 -0.87 -20.24
N VAL A 22 15.98 -0.67 -20.65
CA VAL A 22 16.96 -1.73 -20.83
C VAL A 22 17.99 -1.62 -19.72
N PRO A 23 18.06 -2.57 -18.76
CA PRO A 23 18.91 -2.46 -17.57
C PRO A 23 20.39 -2.14 -17.85
N HIS A 24 21.00 -2.73 -18.88
CA HIS A 24 22.40 -2.47 -19.22
C HIS A 24 22.67 -1.07 -19.80
N LEU A 25 21.60 -0.32 -20.12
CA LEU A 25 21.66 1.05 -20.62
C LEU A 25 21.27 2.09 -19.56
N ASP A 26 21.03 1.69 -18.30
CA ASP A 26 20.79 2.61 -17.16
C ASP A 26 22.08 3.30 -16.71
N ARG A 27 22.74 3.99 -17.64
CA ARG A 27 23.96 4.75 -17.45
C ARG A 27 23.86 6.11 -18.11
N GLU A 28 24.85 6.93 -17.83
CA GLU A 28 24.89 8.32 -18.26
C GLU A 28 25.66 8.43 -19.58
N PHE A 29 25.27 9.39 -20.42
CA PHE A 29 25.87 9.60 -21.73
C PHE A 29 26.10 11.11 -21.96
N ASP A 30 27.27 11.46 -22.49
CA ASP A 30 27.65 12.85 -22.72
C ASP A 30 27.25 13.31 -24.13
N TYR A 31 26.67 14.49 -24.24
CA TYR A 31 26.26 15.13 -25.49
C TYR A 31 26.68 16.60 -25.52
N LEU A 32 27.01 17.13 -26.69
CA LEU A 32 27.25 18.55 -26.89
C LEU A 32 25.94 19.33 -26.92
N VAL A 33 25.93 20.49 -26.27
CA VAL A 33 24.83 21.45 -26.33
C VAL A 33 25.22 22.62 -27.22
N SER A 34 24.30 22.99 -28.11
CA SER A 34 24.48 24.16 -28.97
C SER A 34 24.25 25.46 -28.21
N ALA A 35 24.93 26.54 -28.60
CA ALA A 35 24.74 27.87 -28.01
C ALA A 35 23.26 28.29 -27.94
N GLU A 36 22.48 28.05 -29.02
CA GLU A 36 21.03 28.35 -29.09
C GLU A 36 20.17 27.66 -28.03
N GLN A 37 20.62 26.52 -27.49
CA GLN A 37 19.86 25.74 -26.52
C GLN A 37 20.43 25.86 -25.11
N SER A 38 21.52 26.62 -24.92
CA SER A 38 22.29 26.60 -23.68
C SER A 38 21.47 27.06 -22.48
N ASP A 39 20.68 28.13 -22.66
CA ASP A 39 19.89 28.71 -21.58
C ASP A 39 18.81 27.74 -21.08
N ASP A 40 18.14 27.05 -22.00
CA ASP A 40 17.08 26.08 -21.68
C ASP A 40 17.62 24.69 -21.26
N ALA A 41 18.83 24.33 -21.66
CA ALA A 41 19.43 23.02 -21.43
C ALA A 41 20.05 22.88 -20.04
N GLN A 42 19.24 23.05 -18.99
CA GLN A 42 19.67 23.00 -17.60
C GLN A 42 19.50 21.60 -16.97
N PRO A 43 20.24 21.28 -15.88
CA PRO A 43 19.99 20.05 -15.12
C PRO A 43 18.53 19.90 -14.70
N GLY A 44 17.99 18.69 -14.87
CA GLY A 44 16.61 18.33 -14.55
C GLY A 44 15.61 18.52 -15.69
N VAL A 45 16.00 19.15 -16.81
CA VAL A 45 15.09 19.38 -17.95
C VAL A 45 14.96 18.14 -18.85
N ARG A 46 13.79 18.04 -19.52
CA ARG A 46 13.54 16.99 -20.52
C ARG A 46 14.15 17.39 -21.86
N VAL A 47 14.90 16.49 -22.46
CA VAL A 47 15.55 16.67 -23.75
C VAL A 47 15.32 15.47 -24.64
N ARG A 48 15.59 15.63 -25.93
CA ARG A 48 15.61 14.53 -26.89
C ARG A 48 17.02 14.36 -27.40
N VAL A 49 17.47 13.11 -27.49
CA VAL A 49 18.80 12.75 -27.98
C VAL A 49 18.72 11.65 -29.01
N ARG A 50 19.70 11.61 -29.93
CA ARG A 50 19.86 10.46 -30.83
C ARG A 50 20.70 9.40 -30.15
N PHE A 51 20.11 8.23 -29.92
CA PHE A 51 20.77 7.06 -29.37
C PHE A 51 20.70 5.92 -30.40
N ARG A 52 21.87 5.49 -30.91
CA ARG A 52 21.98 4.49 -31.99
C ARG A 52 21.03 4.75 -33.18
N GLY A 53 20.96 6.01 -33.62
CA GLY A 53 20.14 6.44 -34.76
C GLY A 53 18.65 6.67 -34.47
N ARG A 54 18.15 6.34 -33.26
CA ARG A 54 16.77 6.59 -32.85
C ARG A 54 16.67 7.80 -31.93
N LEU A 55 15.58 8.55 -32.01
CA LEU A 55 15.29 9.64 -31.07
C LEU A 55 14.68 9.08 -29.79
N VAL A 56 15.27 9.44 -28.65
CA VAL A 56 14.87 8.96 -27.32
C VAL A 56 14.74 10.16 -26.39
N ASP A 57 13.73 10.15 -25.53
CA ASP A 57 13.60 11.14 -24.46
C ASP A 57 14.65 10.89 -23.39
N ALA A 58 15.23 11.95 -22.85
CA ALA A 58 16.26 11.90 -21.83
C ALA A 58 16.08 13.06 -20.84
N PHE A 59 16.75 12.97 -19.70
CA PHE A 59 16.89 14.08 -18.76
C PHE A 59 18.34 14.51 -18.67
N ILE A 60 18.60 15.81 -18.69
CA ILE A 60 19.93 16.33 -18.33
C ILE A 60 20.12 16.10 -16.84
N LEU A 61 21.21 15.43 -16.47
CA LEU A 61 21.57 15.21 -15.08
C LEU A 61 22.50 16.31 -14.57
N GLU A 62 23.39 16.79 -15.43
CA GLU A 62 24.41 17.80 -15.10
C GLU A 62 24.96 18.44 -16.39
N ARG A 63 25.54 19.63 -16.23
CA ARG A 63 26.26 20.42 -17.23
C ARG A 63 27.73 20.49 -16.83
N ARG A 64 28.64 20.39 -17.80
CA ARG A 64 30.09 20.30 -17.57
C ARG A 64 30.88 21.01 -18.66
N SER A 65 32.03 21.56 -18.29
CA SER A 65 33.00 22.12 -19.25
C SER A 65 33.77 21.05 -20.01
N GLU A 66 33.99 19.90 -19.39
CA GLU A 66 34.82 18.81 -19.92
C GLU A 66 34.08 17.47 -19.87
N THR A 67 34.56 16.51 -20.66
CA THR A 67 34.05 15.13 -20.69
C THR A 67 35.20 14.15 -20.52
N ASP A 68 34.94 13.07 -19.77
CA ASP A 68 35.85 11.92 -19.66
C ASP A 68 35.74 11.00 -20.90
N HIS A 69 34.80 11.28 -21.81
CA HIS A 69 34.58 10.48 -23.01
C HIS A 69 35.64 10.79 -24.08
N THR A 70 36.38 9.78 -24.49
CA THR A 70 37.45 9.88 -25.48
C THR A 70 36.97 9.84 -26.94
N GLY A 71 35.69 9.57 -27.18
CA GLY A 71 35.10 9.48 -28.51
C GLY A 71 34.40 10.76 -28.98
N LYS A 72 33.84 10.72 -30.20
CA LYS A 72 33.08 11.85 -30.75
C LYS A 72 31.74 11.99 -30.06
N LEU A 73 31.49 13.16 -29.46
CA LEU A 73 30.20 13.48 -28.87
C LEU A 73 29.13 13.72 -29.94
N GLY A 74 27.95 13.16 -29.68
CA GLY A 74 26.72 13.53 -30.40
C GLY A 74 26.22 14.89 -29.91
N TRP A 75 25.40 15.55 -30.71
CA TRP A 75 24.70 16.76 -30.28
C TRP A 75 23.37 16.42 -29.62
N LEU A 76 23.00 17.20 -28.62
CA LEU A 76 21.63 17.23 -28.11
C LEU A 76 20.68 17.60 -29.26
N ASP A 77 19.64 16.78 -29.48
CA ASP A 77 18.76 16.95 -30.65
C ASP A 77 17.88 18.20 -30.47
N ARG A 78 17.17 18.27 -29.34
CA ARG A 78 16.42 19.43 -28.86
C ARG A 78 16.13 19.40 -27.36
N VAL A 79 15.99 20.57 -26.72
CA VAL A 79 15.33 20.69 -25.41
C VAL A 79 13.80 20.62 -25.59
N ILE A 80 13.12 19.77 -24.82
CA ILE A 80 11.66 19.55 -24.96
C ILE A 80 10.87 20.60 -24.15
N SER A 81 11.40 20.95 -22.98
CA SER A 81 10.84 21.96 -22.07
C SER A 81 11.97 22.46 -21.17
N ALA A 82 12.04 23.77 -20.95
CA ALA A 82 12.98 24.40 -20.02
C ALA A 82 12.60 24.16 -18.54
N GLU A 83 11.45 23.56 -18.26
CA GLU A 83 11.01 23.28 -16.90
C GLU A 83 11.88 22.18 -16.26
N PRO A 84 12.60 22.44 -15.14
CA PRO A 84 13.47 21.48 -14.47
C PRO A 84 12.67 20.49 -13.62
N VAL A 85 11.96 19.59 -14.30
CA VAL A 85 11.02 18.65 -13.68
C VAL A 85 11.68 17.54 -12.85
N LEU A 86 12.93 17.16 -13.17
CA LEU A 86 13.70 16.21 -12.38
C LEU A 86 14.61 16.99 -11.42
N THR A 87 14.02 17.51 -10.34
CA THR A 87 14.75 18.30 -9.35
C THR A 87 15.86 17.47 -8.68
N GLY A 88 16.90 18.13 -8.15
CA GLY A 88 17.99 17.42 -7.47
C GLY A 88 17.54 16.55 -6.30
N GLN A 89 16.46 16.94 -5.60
CA GLN A 89 15.85 16.12 -4.54
C GLN A 89 15.18 14.86 -5.11
N VAL A 90 14.40 15.00 -6.18
CA VAL A 90 13.75 13.85 -6.83
C VAL A 90 14.79 12.92 -7.45
N ARG A 91 15.86 13.44 -8.06
CA ARG A 91 16.98 12.64 -8.58
C ARG A 91 17.62 11.77 -7.49
N ARG A 92 17.98 12.35 -6.34
CA ARG A 92 18.55 11.57 -5.22
C ARG A 92 17.59 10.49 -4.69
N LEU A 93 16.29 10.77 -4.71
CA LEU A 93 15.27 9.79 -4.33
C LEU A 93 15.17 8.67 -5.37
N VAL A 94 15.14 9.01 -6.66
CA VAL A 94 15.17 8.07 -7.79
C VAL A 94 16.35 7.11 -7.66
N ASP A 95 17.55 7.65 -7.43
CA ASP A 95 18.78 6.85 -7.31
C ASP A 95 18.71 5.90 -6.12
N ALA A 96 18.23 6.38 -4.96
CA ALA A 96 18.08 5.54 -3.75
C ALA A 96 17.02 4.45 -3.91
N VAL A 97 15.90 4.74 -4.57
CA VAL A 97 14.83 3.77 -4.84
C VAL A 97 15.30 2.73 -5.85
N ALA A 98 15.96 3.15 -6.94
CA ALA A 98 16.53 2.22 -7.92
C ALA A 98 17.58 1.29 -7.28
N ALA A 99 18.43 1.84 -6.40
CA ALA A 99 19.41 1.05 -5.66
C ALA A 99 18.75 0.06 -4.68
N ARG A 100 17.76 0.49 -3.91
CA ARG A 100 17.07 -0.35 -2.91
C ARG A 100 16.28 -1.50 -3.55
N TYR A 101 15.63 -1.25 -4.68
CA TYR A 101 14.71 -2.19 -5.31
C TYR A 101 15.30 -2.94 -6.51
N ALA A 102 16.63 -2.89 -6.69
CA ALA A 102 17.32 -3.50 -7.82
C ALA A 102 16.76 -3.07 -9.21
N GLY A 103 16.31 -1.82 -9.30
CA GLY A 103 15.63 -1.25 -10.46
C GLY A 103 16.52 -0.40 -11.37
N THR A 104 15.93 0.10 -12.45
CA THR A 104 16.55 1.15 -13.28
C THR A 104 16.10 2.55 -12.85
N ARG A 105 16.94 3.56 -13.04
CA ARG A 105 16.55 4.97 -12.79
C ARG A 105 15.42 5.40 -13.72
N ALA A 106 15.41 4.95 -14.97
CA ALA A 106 14.37 5.26 -15.93
C ALA A 106 12.98 4.79 -15.45
N ASP A 107 12.88 3.58 -14.89
CA ASP A 107 11.61 3.06 -14.36
C ASP A 107 11.10 3.91 -13.19
N VAL A 108 11.97 4.27 -12.26
CA VAL A 108 11.58 5.12 -11.12
C VAL A 108 11.21 6.53 -11.58
N ILE A 109 11.91 7.10 -12.57
CA ILE A 109 11.55 8.42 -13.13
C ILE A 109 10.15 8.40 -13.75
N ARG A 110 9.74 7.31 -14.42
CA ARG A 110 8.35 7.20 -14.94
C ARG A 110 7.29 7.16 -13.84
N LEU A 111 7.64 6.70 -12.64
CA LEU A 111 6.76 6.77 -11.48
C LEU A 111 6.75 8.20 -10.89
N ALA A 112 7.91 8.86 -10.87
CA ALA A 112 8.13 10.12 -10.19
C ALA A 112 7.66 11.36 -10.97
N VAL A 113 7.90 11.37 -12.28
CA VAL A 113 7.68 12.52 -13.16
C VAL A 113 6.55 12.19 -14.13
N PRO A 114 5.40 12.89 -14.06
CA PRO A 114 4.29 12.65 -14.98
C PRO A 114 4.68 12.97 -16.45
N PRO A 115 3.99 12.36 -17.43
CA PRO A 115 4.15 12.74 -18.83
C PRO A 115 3.86 14.23 -19.04
N ARG A 116 4.62 14.85 -19.94
CA ARG A 116 4.49 16.28 -20.24
C ARG A 116 3.14 16.60 -20.87
N HIS A 117 2.52 17.69 -20.41
CA HIS A 117 1.38 18.30 -21.08
C HIS A 117 1.68 19.75 -21.50
N ALA A 118 2.16 19.94 -22.74
CA ALA A 118 2.72 21.20 -23.24
C ALA A 118 1.79 22.42 -23.08
N ARG A 119 0.47 22.24 -23.31
CA ARG A 119 -0.50 23.33 -23.15
C ARG A 119 -0.56 23.84 -21.72
N VAL A 120 -0.39 22.96 -20.73
CA VAL A 120 -0.49 23.29 -19.31
C VAL A 120 0.78 24.01 -18.83
N GLU A 121 1.96 23.71 -19.39
CA GLU A 121 3.20 24.46 -19.05
C GLU A 121 3.11 25.93 -19.40
N ARG A 122 2.41 26.24 -20.50
CA ARG A 122 2.21 27.59 -21.03
C ARG A 122 1.07 28.34 -20.35
N GLU A 123 0.27 27.68 -19.51
CA GLU A 123 -0.77 28.36 -18.75
C GLU A 123 -0.10 29.37 -17.79
N PRO A 124 -0.67 30.59 -17.65
CA PRO A 124 -0.10 31.59 -16.75
C PRO A 124 -0.07 31.05 -15.33
N VAL A 125 1.04 31.30 -14.64
CA VAL A 125 1.23 30.91 -13.24
C VAL A 125 0.41 31.89 -12.39
N PRO A 126 -0.65 31.45 -11.69
CA PRO A 126 -1.41 32.35 -10.84
C PRO A 126 -0.53 32.87 -9.70
N ASP A 127 -0.62 34.18 -9.46
CA ASP A 127 -0.03 34.79 -8.28
C ASP A 127 -0.91 34.46 -7.07
N LEU A 128 -0.34 33.76 -6.09
CA LEU A 128 -1.08 33.34 -4.89
C LEU A 128 -0.70 34.25 -3.74
N PRO A 129 -1.68 34.78 -2.99
CA PRO A 129 -1.42 35.67 -1.86
C PRO A 129 -0.55 34.97 -0.81
N VAL A 130 0.15 35.76 0.01
CA VAL A 130 0.90 35.23 1.15
C VAL A 130 -0.04 34.40 2.00
N MET A 131 0.33 33.14 2.20
CA MET A 131 -0.51 32.16 2.88
C MET A 131 -0.67 32.54 4.35
N THR A 132 -1.91 32.70 4.80
CA THR A 132 -2.23 32.86 6.23
C THR A 132 -2.86 31.58 6.73
N VAL A 133 -2.23 30.97 7.74
CA VAL A 133 -2.71 29.70 8.31
C VAL A 133 -3.07 29.92 9.77
N GLU A 134 -4.36 29.75 10.07
CA GLU A 134 -4.86 29.82 11.43
C GLU A 134 -4.23 28.74 12.31
N PRO A 135 -4.03 29.01 13.62
CA PRO A 135 -3.54 27.99 14.54
C PRO A 135 -4.51 26.81 14.58
N PRO A 136 -4.06 25.57 14.33
CA PRO A 136 -4.91 24.40 14.49
C PRO A 136 -5.24 24.19 15.97
N ASP A 137 -6.42 23.64 16.26
CA ASP A 137 -6.69 23.08 17.58
C ASP A 137 -5.84 21.81 17.79
N GLU A 138 -4.88 21.89 18.69
CA GLU A 138 -3.96 20.79 18.99
C GLU A 138 -4.49 19.87 20.12
N SER A 139 -5.67 20.15 20.68
CA SER A 139 -6.19 19.51 21.90
C SER A 139 -6.33 17.99 21.79
N GLY A 140 -6.76 17.45 20.66
CA GLY A 140 -6.87 16.00 20.49
C GLY A 140 -5.52 15.29 20.41
N TRP A 141 -4.40 15.99 20.19
CA TRP A 141 -3.07 15.39 20.34
C TRP A 141 -2.67 15.17 21.80
N ALA A 142 -3.32 15.83 22.76
CA ALA A 142 -3.08 15.63 24.19
C ALA A 142 -3.53 14.24 24.68
N ALA A 143 -4.39 13.54 23.93
CA ALA A 143 -4.79 12.17 24.24
C ALA A 143 -3.64 11.15 24.04
N TYR A 144 -2.62 11.52 23.28
CA TYR A 144 -1.50 10.66 22.93
C TYR A 144 -0.28 10.96 23.79
N GLY A 145 0.37 9.89 24.24
CA GLY A 145 1.72 9.97 24.79
C GLY A 145 2.62 10.69 23.79
N ARG A 146 3.27 11.76 24.24
CA ARG A 146 4.18 12.61 23.44
C ARG A 146 3.56 13.39 22.28
N GLY A 147 2.24 13.46 22.14
CA GLY A 147 1.58 14.22 21.07
C GLY A 147 2.00 15.70 21.02
N ALA A 148 1.96 16.39 22.17
CA ALA A 148 2.42 17.79 22.26
C ALA A 148 3.91 17.98 21.91
N GLN A 149 4.77 17.04 22.28
CA GLN A 149 6.20 17.11 21.94
C GLN A 149 6.46 16.84 20.46
N PHE A 150 5.67 15.97 19.84
CA PHE A 150 5.70 15.75 18.40
C PHE A 150 5.32 17.02 17.64
N LEU A 151 4.20 17.66 17.99
CA LEU A 151 3.80 18.93 17.37
C LEU A 151 4.82 20.04 17.59
N ALA A 152 5.39 20.16 18.80
CA ALA A 152 6.48 21.09 19.05
C ALA A 152 7.69 20.83 18.14
N ALA A 153 8.06 19.58 17.92
CA ALA A 153 9.13 19.24 16.99
C ALA A 153 8.82 19.61 15.54
N LEU A 154 7.55 19.50 15.10
CA LEU A 154 7.12 19.97 13.78
C LEU A 154 7.28 21.49 13.67
N ARG A 155 6.88 22.25 14.70
CA ARG A 155 7.04 23.72 14.74
C ARG A 155 8.51 24.14 14.64
N ASP A 156 9.39 23.42 15.32
CA ASP A 156 10.84 23.67 15.31
C ASP A 156 11.53 23.16 14.02
N GLY A 157 10.80 22.51 13.11
CA GLY A 157 11.36 21.90 11.92
C GLY A 157 12.26 20.67 12.19
N ARG A 158 12.19 20.08 13.38
CA ARG A 158 12.98 18.91 13.77
C ARG A 158 12.49 17.63 13.08
N ALA A 159 13.39 16.70 12.82
CA ALA A 159 13.11 15.42 12.17
C ALA A 159 12.44 14.40 13.12
N ALA A 160 11.32 14.77 13.75
CA ALA A 160 10.57 13.88 14.63
C ALA A 160 9.84 12.80 13.81
N ARG A 161 10.04 11.54 14.18
CA ARG A 161 9.48 10.38 13.48
C ARG A 161 8.62 9.58 14.43
N ALA A 162 7.41 9.25 14.00
CA ALA A 162 6.43 8.61 14.84
C ALA A 162 5.63 7.53 14.12
N VAL A 163 5.22 6.51 14.89
CA VAL A 163 4.14 5.59 14.51
C VAL A 163 2.97 5.88 15.43
N TRP A 164 1.89 6.37 14.84
CA TRP A 164 0.69 6.82 15.52
C TRP A 164 -0.41 5.78 15.44
N GLN A 165 -1.00 5.47 16.60
CA GLN A 165 -2.16 4.59 16.68
C GLN A 165 -3.42 5.42 16.89
N ALA A 166 -4.21 5.58 15.84
CA ALA A 166 -5.46 6.34 15.89
C ALA A 166 -6.47 5.70 16.84
N LEU A 167 -7.19 6.55 17.57
CA LEU A 167 -8.28 6.15 18.45
C LEU A 167 -9.58 5.97 17.64
N PRO A 168 -10.39 4.94 17.93
CA PRO A 168 -11.72 4.83 17.33
C PRO A 168 -12.63 5.98 17.76
N GLY A 169 -13.60 6.33 16.91
CA GLY A 169 -14.53 7.43 17.15
C GLY A 169 -13.92 8.84 17.01
N GLU A 170 -12.62 8.96 16.71
CA GLU A 170 -12.02 10.21 16.22
C GLU A 170 -11.92 10.16 14.69
N ARG A 171 -11.87 11.34 14.06
CA ARG A 171 -11.56 11.42 12.62
C ARG A 171 -10.05 11.50 12.44
N TRP A 172 -9.46 10.45 11.88
CA TRP A 172 -8.03 10.42 11.61
C TRP A 172 -7.55 11.57 10.71
N VAL A 173 -8.39 12.00 9.77
CA VAL A 173 -8.12 13.14 8.88
C VAL A 173 -7.89 14.43 9.65
N ASP A 174 -8.60 14.65 10.76
CA ASP A 174 -8.48 15.87 11.56
C ASP A 174 -7.09 15.92 12.23
N ARG A 175 -6.63 14.79 12.78
CA ARG A 175 -5.29 14.70 13.40
C ARG A 175 -4.18 14.96 12.37
N LEU A 176 -4.26 14.32 11.20
CA LEU A 176 -3.28 14.54 10.14
C LEU A 176 -3.33 15.97 9.58
N ALA A 177 -4.52 16.54 9.44
CA ALA A 177 -4.69 17.92 9.01
C ALA A 177 -4.05 18.91 10.00
N GLU A 178 -4.23 18.69 11.31
CA GLU A 178 -3.57 19.52 12.33
C GLU A 178 -2.04 19.43 12.27
N ALA A 179 -1.47 18.21 12.17
CA ALA A 179 -0.02 18.04 12.01
C ALA A 179 0.51 18.71 10.74
N ALA A 180 -0.26 18.66 9.64
CA ALA A 180 0.05 19.37 8.42
C ALA A 180 0.04 20.89 8.63
N LEU A 181 -1.01 21.43 9.25
CA LEU A 181 -1.15 22.87 9.52
C LEU A 181 -0.02 23.38 10.41
N VAL A 182 0.35 22.65 11.46
CA VAL A 182 1.51 22.96 12.31
C VAL A 182 2.80 23.06 11.47
N THR A 183 3.01 22.12 10.55
CA THR A 183 4.20 22.09 9.68
C THR A 183 4.20 23.22 8.65
N VAL A 184 3.04 23.50 8.05
CA VAL A 184 2.88 24.57 7.06
C VAL A 184 3.07 25.94 7.70
N ARG A 185 2.58 26.14 8.93
CA ARG A 185 2.81 27.35 9.74
C ARG A 185 4.29 27.58 10.05
N ALA A 186 5.07 26.52 10.18
CA ALA A 186 6.53 26.60 10.30
C ALA A 186 7.24 26.92 8.97
N GLY A 187 6.48 27.26 7.91
CA GLY A 187 7.04 27.59 6.60
C GLY A 187 7.56 26.38 5.85
N ARG A 188 7.12 25.15 6.17
CA ARG A 188 7.58 23.91 5.52
C ARG A 188 6.49 23.22 4.71
N GLY A 189 6.87 22.36 3.77
CA GLY A 189 5.94 21.61 2.93
C GLY A 189 5.48 20.31 3.57
N VAL A 190 4.36 19.75 3.11
CA VAL A 190 3.78 18.51 3.63
C VAL A 190 3.44 17.56 2.48
N LEU A 191 3.73 16.28 2.69
CA LEU A 191 3.37 15.20 1.78
C LEU A 191 2.60 14.13 2.55
N ALA A 192 1.32 13.92 2.22
CA ALA A 192 0.48 12.89 2.78
C ALA A 192 0.15 11.81 1.75
N ILE A 193 0.52 10.56 2.07
CA ILE A 193 0.23 9.38 1.27
C ILE A 193 -0.90 8.60 1.94
N VAL A 194 -1.96 8.37 1.19
CA VAL A 194 -3.13 7.63 1.65
C VAL A 194 -3.49 6.51 0.65
N PRO A 195 -4.19 5.44 1.08
CA PRO A 195 -4.39 4.26 0.26
C PRO A 195 -5.16 4.44 -1.03
N ASP A 196 -6.28 5.18 -1.01
CA ASP A 196 -7.20 5.25 -2.15
C ASP A 196 -7.82 6.64 -2.36
N GLN A 197 -8.69 6.77 -3.38
CA GLN A 197 -9.29 8.05 -3.75
C GLN A 197 -10.20 8.62 -2.66
N ARG A 198 -10.91 7.77 -1.91
CA ARG A 198 -11.79 8.22 -0.83
C ARG A 198 -10.97 8.85 0.28
N ASP A 199 -9.87 8.20 0.68
CA ASP A 199 -8.97 8.75 1.69
C ASP A 199 -8.31 10.06 1.22
N VAL A 200 -8.01 10.19 -0.09
CA VAL A 200 -7.51 11.44 -0.68
C VAL A 200 -8.55 12.55 -0.53
N ASP A 201 -9.80 12.27 -0.89
CA ASP A 201 -10.89 13.26 -0.86
C ASP A 201 -11.20 13.69 0.59
N ASP A 202 -11.23 12.74 1.54
CA ASP A 202 -11.49 13.00 2.96
C ASP A 202 -10.39 13.88 3.59
N LEU A 203 -9.12 13.56 3.36
CA LEU A 203 -8.00 14.35 3.90
C LEU A 203 -7.83 15.68 3.16
N HIS A 204 -8.04 15.71 1.84
CA HIS A 204 -8.03 16.94 1.06
C HIS A 204 -9.13 17.89 1.55
N GLY A 205 -10.35 17.40 1.77
CA GLY A 205 -11.45 18.20 2.32
C GLY A 205 -11.11 18.81 3.68
N ALA A 206 -10.61 17.99 4.61
CA ALA A 206 -10.22 18.45 5.95
C ALA A 206 -9.12 19.54 5.94
N LEU A 207 -8.26 19.56 4.90
CA LEU A 207 -7.21 20.55 4.71
C LEU A 207 -7.68 21.79 3.93
N ALA A 208 -8.50 21.59 2.89
CA ALA A 208 -9.00 22.66 2.03
C ALA A 208 -9.91 23.63 2.79
N ASP A 209 -10.62 23.16 3.81
CA ASP A 209 -11.43 24.01 4.69
C ASP A 209 -10.59 24.96 5.58
N ARG A 210 -9.26 24.71 5.69
CA ARG A 210 -8.36 25.39 6.64
C ARG A 210 -7.16 26.07 5.98
N LEU A 211 -7.01 25.93 4.66
CA LEU A 211 -5.90 26.48 3.88
C LEU A 211 -6.42 27.16 2.63
N ASP A 212 -5.75 28.24 2.21
CA ASP A 212 -6.12 28.98 1.01
C ASP A 212 -6.18 28.10 -0.24
N THR A 213 -7.12 28.42 -1.14
CA THR A 213 -7.30 27.73 -2.42
C THR A 213 -5.98 27.63 -3.19
N GLY A 214 -5.64 26.42 -3.63
CA GLY A 214 -4.42 26.15 -4.39
C GLY A 214 -3.17 25.86 -3.53
N ARG A 215 -3.24 26.00 -2.20
CA ARG A 215 -2.15 25.59 -1.29
C ARG A 215 -2.16 24.08 -1.00
N VAL A 216 -3.31 23.43 -1.16
CA VAL A 216 -3.49 21.98 -1.03
C VAL A 216 -3.80 21.41 -2.41
N VAL A 217 -3.11 20.33 -2.79
CA VAL A 217 -3.39 19.63 -4.04
C VAL A 217 -3.53 18.14 -3.82
N ALA A 218 -4.55 17.56 -4.47
CA ALA A 218 -4.73 16.12 -4.55
C ALA A 218 -4.04 15.54 -5.80
N LEU A 219 -3.12 14.60 -5.62
CA LEU A 219 -2.46 13.83 -6.68
C LEU A 219 -2.89 12.36 -6.63
N SER A 220 -3.80 11.99 -7.52
CA SER A 220 -4.28 10.61 -7.64
C SER A 220 -4.31 10.12 -9.08
N ALA A 221 -4.46 8.80 -9.26
CA ALA A 221 -4.50 8.18 -10.57
C ALA A 221 -5.81 8.45 -11.34
N GLY A 222 -6.89 8.84 -10.65
CA GLY A 222 -8.19 9.14 -11.27
C GLY A 222 -8.23 10.45 -12.07
N LEU A 223 -7.23 11.32 -11.90
CA LEU A 223 -7.13 12.57 -12.63
C LEU A 223 -6.71 12.34 -14.08
N GLY A 224 -7.36 13.05 -15.01
CA GLY A 224 -6.93 13.09 -16.41
C GLY A 224 -5.49 13.62 -16.56
N PRO A 225 -4.75 13.26 -17.62
CA PRO A 225 -3.34 13.62 -17.77
C PRO A 225 -3.04 15.11 -17.65
N ALA A 226 -3.90 15.97 -18.20
CA ALA A 226 -3.74 17.42 -18.14
C ALA A 226 -3.86 17.97 -16.71
N GLU A 227 -4.87 17.54 -15.96
CA GLU A 227 -5.12 18.01 -14.59
C GLU A 227 -4.05 17.48 -13.62
N ARG A 228 -3.66 16.21 -13.77
CA ARG A 228 -2.56 15.64 -13.00
C ARG A 228 -1.25 16.42 -13.23
N TYR A 229 -0.95 16.78 -14.48
CA TYR A 229 0.25 17.57 -14.79
C TYR A 229 0.17 18.99 -14.23
N ARG A 230 -1.00 19.64 -14.31
CA ARG A 230 -1.24 20.99 -13.76
C ARG A 230 -0.96 21.03 -12.26
N ARG A 231 -1.58 20.11 -11.50
CA ARG A 231 -1.38 20.02 -10.05
C ARG A 231 0.07 19.69 -9.71
N TRP A 232 0.70 18.78 -10.45
CA TRP A 232 2.10 18.45 -10.23
C TRP A 232 3.04 19.64 -10.50
N LEU A 233 2.77 20.45 -11.53
CA LEU A 233 3.52 21.70 -11.76
C LEU A 233 3.30 22.73 -10.65
N ALA A 234 2.08 22.83 -10.10
CA ALA A 234 1.84 23.70 -8.95
C ALA A 234 2.68 23.29 -7.72
N VAL A 235 2.93 21.99 -7.53
CA VAL A 235 3.87 21.49 -6.52
C VAL A 235 5.30 21.88 -6.87
N LEU A 236 5.73 21.59 -8.11
CA LEU A 236 7.10 21.87 -8.57
C LEU A 236 7.47 23.36 -8.44
N ARG A 237 6.53 24.24 -8.78
CA ARG A 237 6.68 25.71 -8.75
C ARG A 237 6.48 26.30 -7.35
N GLY A 238 6.28 25.46 -6.32
CA GLY A 238 6.13 25.89 -4.92
C GLY A 238 4.81 26.57 -4.58
N GLN A 239 3.82 26.54 -5.47
CA GLN A 239 2.49 27.11 -5.23
C GLN A 239 1.73 26.29 -4.18
N ALA A 240 1.73 24.97 -4.37
CA ALA A 240 1.14 24.02 -3.44
C ALA A 240 2.12 23.67 -2.31
N ARG A 241 1.66 23.81 -1.06
CA ARG A 241 2.43 23.54 0.17
C ARG A 241 2.10 22.19 0.77
N VAL A 242 0.90 21.68 0.50
CA VAL A 242 0.43 20.37 0.97
C VAL A 242 0.03 19.51 -0.22
N VAL A 243 0.62 18.34 -0.32
CA VAL A 243 0.25 17.32 -1.30
C VAL A 243 -0.44 16.18 -0.57
N VAL A 244 -1.68 15.89 -0.95
CA VAL A 244 -2.38 14.67 -0.57
C VAL A 244 -2.42 13.78 -1.79
N GLY A 245 -2.09 12.50 -1.67
CA GLY A 245 -2.18 11.62 -2.81
C GLY A 245 -2.04 10.15 -2.49
N THR A 246 -2.23 9.34 -3.51
CA THR A 246 -2.01 7.90 -3.38
C THR A 246 -0.53 7.56 -3.59
N ARG A 247 -0.21 6.27 -3.70
CA ARG A 247 1.14 5.71 -3.84
C ARG A 247 2.14 6.55 -4.66
N SER A 248 1.80 6.98 -5.88
CA SER A 248 2.77 7.68 -6.75
C SER A 248 3.09 9.11 -6.29
N ALA A 249 2.24 9.71 -5.45
CA ALA A 249 2.48 11.06 -4.94
C ALA A 249 3.73 11.13 -4.04
N VAL A 250 4.25 9.99 -3.56
CA VAL A 250 5.45 9.92 -2.73
C VAL A 250 6.68 10.58 -3.37
N PHE A 251 6.69 10.71 -4.70
CA PHE A 251 7.74 11.37 -5.48
C PHE A 251 7.50 12.86 -5.77
N ALA A 252 6.35 13.43 -5.38
CA ALA A 252 5.99 14.80 -5.71
C ALA A 252 7.05 15.80 -5.18
N PRO A 253 7.53 16.77 -5.98
CA PRO A 253 8.66 17.65 -5.61
C PRO A 253 8.25 18.79 -4.67
N VAL A 254 7.68 18.45 -3.51
CA VAL A 254 7.24 19.43 -2.50
C VAL A 254 8.42 20.29 -2.02
N ALA A 255 8.31 21.60 -2.19
CA ALA A 255 9.28 22.57 -1.69
C ALA A 255 9.38 22.55 -0.16
N ASP A 256 10.61 22.67 0.36
CA ASP A 256 10.91 22.72 1.80
C ASP A 256 10.20 21.64 2.64
N LEU A 257 10.12 20.41 2.12
CA LEU A 257 9.39 19.32 2.75
C LEU A 257 9.80 19.13 4.22
N GLY A 258 8.81 19.27 5.10
CA GLY A 258 8.97 19.19 6.55
C GLY A 258 8.30 18.02 7.21
N LEU A 259 7.25 17.45 6.60
CA LEU A 259 6.53 16.31 7.13
C LEU A 259 6.10 15.37 6.00
N VAL A 260 6.40 14.08 6.15
CA VAL A 260 5.82 13.00 5.34
C VAL A 260 4.86 12.19 6.20
N MET A 261 3.65 11.98 5.70
CA MET A 261 2.62 11.21 6.37
C MET A 261 2.24 10.00 5.53
N VAL A 262 2.03 8.85 6.17
CA VAL A 262 1.50 7.65 5.53
C VAL A 262 0.33 7.15 6.37
N TRP A 263 -0.86 7.10 5.78
CA TRP A 263 -2.03 6.50 6.42
C TRP A 263 -2.18 5.05 5.97
N ASP A 264 -2.46 4.17 6.93
CA ASP A 264 -2.79 2.77 6.72
C ASP A 264 -1.74 2.02 5.86
N ASP A 265 -0.49 2.00 6.34
CA ASP A 265 0.68 1.52 5.59
C ASP A 265 0.64 0.03 5.23
N GLY A 266 -0.27 -0.74 5.84
CA GLY A 266 -0.56 -2.14 5.52
C GLY A 266 -1.58 -2.32 4.38
N ASN A 267 -1.97 -1.25 3.68
CA ASN A 267 -2.84 -1.36 2.52
C ASN A 267 -2.04 -1.69 1.24
N ASP A 268 -2.35 -2.83 0.61
CA ASP A 268 -1.69 -3.30 -0.62
C ASP A 268 -1.71 -2.29 -1.79
N THR A 269 -2.66 -1.35 -1.82
CA THR A 269 -2.70 -0.29 -2.85
C THR A 269 -1.47 0.62 -2.82
N LEU A 270 -0.75 0.66 -1.69
CA LEU A 270 0.49 1.39 -1.48
C LEU A 270 1.73 0.67 -2.06
N ALA A 271 1.62 -0.59 -2.48
CA ALA A 271 2.65 -1.30 -3.24
C ALA A 271 2.53 -1.03 -4.74
N GLU A 272 3.63 -0.70 -5.41
CA GLU A 272 3.63 -0.39 -6.84
C GLU A 272 3.69 -1.69 -7.67
N PRO A 273 2.71 -1.96 -8.56
CA PRO A 273 2.75 -3.12 -9.45
C PRO A 273 3.65 -2.93 -10.68
N ARG A 274 4.24 -1.75 -10.89
CA ARG A 274 5.22 -1.48 -11.95
C ARG A 274 6.63 -1.53 -11.39
N ALA A 275 7.59 -1.96 -12.21
CA ALA A 275 8.99 -2.00 -11.80
C ALA A 275 9.47 -0.60 -11.30
N PRO A 276 10.34 -0.55 -10.27
CA PRO A 276 10.93 -1.67 -9.54
C PRO A 276 10.11 -2.13 -8.31
N TYR A 277 8.79 -1.96 -8.38
CA TYR A 277 7.83 -2.39 -7.36
C TYR A 277 8.00 -1.76 -5.96
N PRO A 278 8.32 -0.46 -5.85
CA PRO A 278 8.53 0.14 -4.53
C PRO A 278 7.23 0.19 -3.72
N HIS A 279 7.37 0.10 -2.40
CA HIS A 279 6.28 0.37 -1.46
C HIS A 279 6.31 1.84 -1.03
N ALA A 280 5.18 2.55 -1.07
CA ALA A 280 5.17 3.99 -0.77
C ALA A 280 5.68 4.34 0.63
N ARG A 281 5.39 3.52 1.65
CA ARG A 281 5.97 3.67 3.00
C ARG A 281 7.50 3.74 2.94
N GLU A 282 8.15 2.78 2.27
CA GLU A 282 9.61 2.71 2.22
C GLU A 282 10.20 3.93 1.51
N VAL A 283 9.57 4.37 0.41
CA VAL A 283 9.98 5.59 -0.32
C VAL A 283 9.78 6.83 0.55
N ALA A 284 8.68 6.92 1.31
CA ALA A 284 8.43 7.98 2.26
C ALA A 284 9.49 8.03 3.38
N MET A 285 9.88 6.88 3.94
CA MET A 285 10.88 6.81 5.00
C MET A 285 12.28 7.15 4.47
N LEU A 286 12.65 6.66 3.28
CA LEU A 286 13.89 7.06 2.59
C LEU A 286 13.93 8.57 2.39
N ARG A 287 12.83 9.15 1.92
CA ARG A 287 12.72 10.58 1.67
C ARG A 287 12.84 11.40 2.97
N ALA A 288 12.15 10.98 4.04
CA ALA A 288 12.24 11.64 5.34
C ALA A 288 13.65 11.54 5.96
N HIS A 289 14.38 10.46 5.68
CA HIS A 289 15.78 10.32 6.05
C HIS A 289 16.68 11.27 5.24
N GLN A 290 16.61 11.23 3.91
CA GLN A 290 17.43 12.06 3.02
C GLN A 290 17.26 13.57 3.25
N LEU A 291 16.02 14.01 3.51
CA LEU A 291 15.70 15.42 3.72
C LEU A 291 15.73 15.83 5.19
N ARG A 292 16.04 14.91 6.11
CA ARG A 292 16.01 15.14 7.57
C ARG A 292 14.72 15.83 8.01
N CYS A 293 13.58 15.35 7.52
CA CYS A 293 12.26 15.88 7.85
C CYS A 293 11.51 14.94 8.80
N ALA A 294 10.40 15.44 9.36
CA ALA A 294 9.53 14.65 10.21
C ALA A 294 8.78 13.59 9.40
N ALA A 295 8.35 12.53 10.08
CA ALA A 295 7.52 11.49 9.49
C ALA A 295 6.48 10.95 10.47
N ILE A 296 5.30 10.59 9.96
CA ILE A 296 4.28 9.89 10.74
C ILE A 296 3.67 8.76 9.91
N ILE A 297 3.61 7.56 10.48
CA ILE A 297 2.82 6.44 9.96
C ILE A 297 1.62 6.28 10.89
N GLY A 298 0.41 6.45 10.36
CA GLY A 298 -0.84 6.37 11.12
C GLY A 298 -1.71 5.20 10.69
N GLY A 299 -2.46 4.62 11.62
CA GLY A 299 -3.49 3.63 11.31
C GLY A 299 -4.31 3.25 12.55
N TYR A 300 -5.38 2.47 12.36
CA TYR A 300 -6.09 1.82 13.47
C TYR A 300 -5.44 0.49 13.88
N ALA A 301 -4.74 -0.16 12.95
CA ALA A 301 -3.83 -1.27 13.20
C ALA A 301 -2.37 -0.83 13.00
N ARG A 302 -1.43 -1.74 13.26
CA ARG A 302 0.01 -1.53 13.07
C ARG A 302 0.60 -2.72 12.33
N THR A 303 1.42 -2.44 11.33
CA THR A 303 2.16 -3.47 10.58
C THR A 303 3.41 -3.90 11.32
N ALA A 304 3.92 -5.11 11.05
CA ALA A 304 5.22 -5.54 11.53
C ALA A 304 6.34 -4.58 11.06
N GLU A 305 6.21 -3.95 9.88
CA GLU A 305 7.17 -2.96 9.37
C GLU A 305 7.19 -1.69 10.21
N ALA A 306 6.02 -1.12 10.51
CA ALA A 306 5.93 0.05 11.38
C ALA A 306 6.44 -0.27 12.79
N GLN A 307 6.16 -1.47 13.31
CA GLN A 307 6.69 -1.93 14.59
C GLN A 307 8.23 -2.07 14.56
N ALA A 308 8.82 -2.55 13.47
CA ALA A 308 10.27 -2.63 13.32
C ALA A 308 10.93 -1.24 13.34
N LEU A 309 10.26 -0.20 12.82
CA LEU A 309 10.75 1.19 12.90
C LEU A 309 10.76 1.72 14.34
N VAL A 310 9.77 1.35 15.15
CA VAL A 310 9.74 1.70 16.58
C VAL A 310 10.80 0.92 17.36
N ARG A 311 10.90 -0.40 17.14
CA ARG A 311 11.87 -1.27 17.82
C ARG A 311 13.32 -0.86 17.54
N SER A 312 13.62 -0.46 16.29
CA SER A 312 14.93 0.08 15.90
C SER A 312 15.20 1.51 16.38
N ARG A 313 14.23 2.14 17.07
CA ARG A 313 14.26 3.55 17.53
C ARG A 313 14.38 4.57 16.40
N TRP A 314 14.09 4.17 15.16
CA TRP A 314 14.01 5.08 14.03
C TRP A 314 12.77 5.99 14.13
N ALA A 315 11.69 5.49 14.72
CA ALA A 315 10.49 6.22 15.08
C ALA A 315 10.11 5.98 16.56
N HIS A 316 9.24 6.83 17.10
CA HIS A 316 8.67 6.68 18.44
C HIS A 316 7.17 6.39 18.40
N ASP A 317 6.64 5.82 19.49
CA ASP A 317 5.21 5.65 19.65
C ASP A 317 4.48 6.97 19.92
N LEU A 318 3.40 7.18 19.18
CA LEU A 318 2.32 8.12 19.51
C LEU A 318 1.06 7.31 19.78
N VAL A 319 0.92 6.85 21.02
CA VAL A 319 -0.18 5.98 21.46
C VAL A 319 -0.86 6.57 22.69
N ALA A 320 -2.18 6.38 22.78
CA ALA A 320 -2.94 6.80 23.95
C ALA A 320 -2.77 5.81 25.11
N THR A 321 -3.06 6.27 26.32
CA THR A 321 -3.05 5.39 27.51
C THR A 321 -4.21 4.38 27.45
N ARG A 322 -4.05 3.24 28.12
CA ARG A 322 -5.08 2.18 28.15
C ARG A 322 -6.46 2.64 28.63
N PRO A 323 -6.60 3.50 29.66
CA PRO A 323 -7.90 4.05 30.04
C PRO A 323 -8.57 4.82 28.91
N VAL A 324 -7.83 5.68 28.20
CA VAL A 324 -8.36 6.47 27.07
C VAL A 324 -8.78 5.56 25.91
N VAL A 325 -7.95 4.55 25.57
CA VAL A 325 -8.31 3.55 24.55
C VAL A 325 -9.58 2.79 24.94
N ARG A 326 -9.70 2.36 26.21
CA ARG A 326 -10.86 1.60 26.69
C ARG A 326 -12.16 2.40 26.64
N ASP A 327 -12.09 3.71 26.91
CA ASP A 327 -13.23 4.62 26.84
C ASP A 327 -13.74 4.82 25.41
N ARG A 328 -12.81 4.93 24.45
CA ARG A 328 -13.13 5.17 23.03
C ARG A 328 -13.57 3.92 22.25
N THR A 329 -13.28 2.73 22.75
CA THR A 329 -13.47 1.48 22.00
C THR A 329 -14.85 0.86 22.19
N PRO A 330 -15.42 0.25 21.13
CA PRO A 330 -16.62 -0.56 21.25
C PRO A 330 -16.37 -1.79 22.13
N ARG A 331 -17.44 -2.40 22.64
CA ARG A 331 -17.34 -3.70 23.32
C ARG A 331 -17.20 -4.80 22.28
N VAL A 332 -16.03 -5.43 22.21
CA VAL A 332 -15.79 -6.58 21.32
C VAL A 332 -16.17 -7.88 22.00
N ILE A 333 -16.94 -8.73 21.31
CA ILE A 333 -17.37 -10.05 21.76
C ILE A 333 -16.99 -11.08 20.69
N ALA A 334 -16.12 -12.03 21.04
CA ALA A 334 -15.79 -13.15 20.17
C ALA A 334 -16.71 -14.34 20.41
N LEU A 335 -17.10 -15.01 19.33
CA LEU A 335 -18.06 -16.10 19.30
C LEU A 335 -17.47 -17.26 18.53
N ASP A 336 -17.47 -18.45 19.13
CA ASP A 336 -17.03 -19.67 18.46
C ASP A 336 -18.03 -20.07 17.35
N ASP A 337 -17.47 -20.47 16.21
CA ASP A 337 -18.15 -20.91 14.98
C ASP A 337 -18.89 -22.26 15.20
N SER A 338 -18.47 -23.03 16.20
CA SER A 338 -18.95 -24.40 16.45
C SER A 338 -20.46 -24.49 16.81
N ASN A 339 -21.08 -23.41 17.26
CA ASN A 339 -22.40 -23.45 17.91
C ASN A 339 -23.63 -23.07 17.08
N PHE A 340 -23.51 -22.85 15.77
CA PHE A 340 -24.64 -22.49 14.89
C PHE A 340 -25.84 -23.46 14.92
N GLN A 341 -25.63 -24.74 15.24
CA GLN A 341 -26.70 -25.75 15.26
C GLN A 341 -27.43 -25.87 16.61
N HIS A 342 -26.89 -25.27 17.69
CA HIS A 342 -27.58 -25.18 18.98
C HIS A 342 -28.46 -23.93 19.09
N GLU A 343 -28.54 -23.11 18.05
CA GLU A 343 -29.39 -21.93 18.02
C GLU A 343 -30.87 -22.29 17.95
N ARG A 344 -31.56 -22.04 19.05
CA ARG A 344 -33.02 -22.23 19.16
C ARG A 344 -33.80 -21.15 18.40
N ASP A 345 -33.24 -19.95 18.23
CA ASP A 345 -33.87 -18.81 17.52
C ASP A 345 -33.98 -19.09 16.00
N PRO A 346 -35.19 -19.14 15.41
CA PRO A 346 -35.39 -19.31 13.96
C PRO A 346 -34.80 -18.18 13.09
N ALA A 347 -34.75 -16.95 13.60
CA ALA A 347 -34.18 -15.81 12.87
C ALA A 347 -32.64 -15.89 12.83
N ALA A 348 -32.01 -16.37 13.90
CA ALA A 348 -30.57 -16.62 13.97
C ALA A 348 -30.13 -17.68 12.94
N ARG A 349 -30.92 -18.78 12.86
CA ARG A 349 -30.74 -19.83 11.85
C ARG A 349 -30.93 -19.33 10.41
N THR A 350 -31.87 -18.41 10.18
CA THR A 350 -32.14 -17.83 8.85
C THR A 350 -31.03 -16.88 8.42
N ALA A 351 -30.54 -16.05 9.34
CA ALA A 351 -29.46 -15.08 9.10
C ALA A 351 -28.06 -15.72 9.08
N ARG A 352 -27.92 -16.97 9.56
CA ARG A 352 -26.62 -17.59 9.89
C ARG A 352 -25.82 -16.74 10.87
N LEU A 353 -26.47 -16.21 11.90
CA LEU A 353 -25.84 -15.36 12.90
C LEU A 353 -25.93 -16.01 14.28
N PRO A 354 -24.82 -16.08 15.04
CA PRO A 354 -24.87 -16.40 16.46
C PRO A 354 -25.94 -15.59 17.19
N SER A 355 -26.66 -16.21 18.12
CA SER A 355 -27.70 -15.52 18.90
C SER A 355 -27.22 -14.23 19.59
N VAL A 356 -25.94 -14.16 19.96
CA VAL A 356 -25.30 -12.95 20.50
C VAL A 356 -25.15 -11.86 19.43
N ALA A 357 -24.74 -12.21 18.21
CA ALA A 357 -24.63 -11.29 17.08
C ALA A 357 -26.01 -10.76 16.66
N LEU A 358 -27.02 -11.63 16.62
CA LEU A 358 -28.41 -11.23 16.35
C LEU A 358 -28.96 -10.27 17.40
N ARG A 359 -28.70 -10.54 18.70
CA ARG A 359 -29.10 -9.63 19.79
C ARG A 359 -28.39 -8.28 19.72
N ALA A 360 -27.09 -8.26 19.40
CA ALA A 360 -26.34 -7.01 19.21
C ALA A 360 -26.93 -6.18 18.07
N ALA A 361 -27.27 -6.82 16.95
CA ALA A 361 -27.90 -6.15 15.81
C ALA A 361 -29.29 -5.61 16.16
N ARG A 362 -30.17 -6.42 16.78
CA ARG A 362 -31.51 -5.97 17.22
C ARG A 362 -31.41 -4.79 18.20
N GLY A 363 -30.56 -4.92 19.23
CA GLY A 363 -30.39 -3.85 20.22
C GLY A 363 -29.90 -2.54 19.62
N ALA A 364 -29.03 -2.58 18.61
CA ALA A 364 -28.60 -1.38 17.89
C ALA A 364 -29.74 -0.75 17.06
N LEU A 365 -30.51 -1.58 16.34
CA LEU A 365 -31.64 -1.12 15.53
C LEU A 365 -32.76 -0.53 16.40
N ASP A 366 -33.09 -1.18 17.52
CA ASP A 366 -34.08 -0.72 18.50
C ASP A 366 -33.64 0.61 19.16
N ALA A 367 -32.32 0.79 19.34
CA ALA A 367 -31.72 2.04 19.82
C ALA A 367 -31.59 3.12 18.72
N GLY A 368 -32.19 2.91 17.55
CA GLY A 368 -32.22 3.92 16.49
C GLY A 368 -30.94 4.01 15.66
N ALA A 369 -30.02 3.04 15.74
CA ALA A 369 -28.70 3.10 15.09
C ALA A 369 -28.52 2.05 13.99
N PRO A 370 -27.70 2.32 12.96
CA PRO A 370 -27.41 1.34 11.92
C PRO A 370 -26.46 0.25 12.43
N VAL A 371 -26.48 -0.89 11.74
CA VAL A 371 -25.63 -2.05 12.00
C VAL A 371 -24.78 -2.35 10.77
N LEU A 372 -23.46 -2.43 10.96
CA LEU A 372 -22.52 -2.86 9.93
C LEU A 372 -22.41 -4.39 9.93
N VAL A 373 -22.42 -5.02 8.76
CA VAL A 373 -22.14 -6.44 8.58
C VAL A 373 -21.01 -6.56 7.58
N GLN A 374 -19.80 -6.88 8.05
CA GLN A 374 -18.64 -7.07 7.20
C GLN A 374 -18.58 -8.53 6.75
N VAL A 375 -18.51 -8.75 5.44
CA VAL A 375 -18.40 -10.08 4.81
C VAL A 375 -17.23 -10.13 3.82
N PRO A 376 -16.51 -11.25 3.68
CA PRO A 376 -15.38 -11.36 2.77
C PRO A 376 -15.72 -10.96 1.32
N ARG A 377 -14.74 -10.41 0.59
CA ARG A 377 -14.90 -10.11 -0.84
C ARG A 377 -15.08 -11.41 -1.63
N ARG A 378 -15.79 -11.34 -2.76
CA ARG A 378 -15.84 -12.44 -3.73
C ARG A 378 -14.41 -12.83 -4.13
N GLY A 379 -14.08 -14.12 -4.02
CA GLY A 379 -12.79 -14.66 -4.44
C GLY A 379 -11.73 -14.85 -3.34
N TYR A 380 -12.01 -14.55 -2.05
CA TYR A 380 -11.00 -14.66 -0.98
C TYR A 380 -10.41 -16.07 -0.84
N VAL A 381 -11.21 -17.13 -0.87
CA VAL A 381 -10.85 -18.51 -1.23
C VAL A 381 -12.16 -19.24 -1.54
N PRO A 382 -12.30 -20.02 -2.63
CA PRO A 382 -13.38 -20.99 -2.72
C PRO A 382 -13.17 -22.05 -1.64
N ALA A 383 -13.89 -21.95 -0.53
CA ALA A 383 -13.85 -22.99 0.49
C ALA A 383 -14.83 -24.09 0.13
N LEU A 384 -14.38 -25.33 0.24
CA LEU A 384 -15.29 -26.46 0.23
C LEU A 384 -15.99 -26.53 1.58
N ALA A 385 -17.31 -26.63 1.54
CA ALA A 385 -18.10 -26.91 2.72
C ALA A 385 -19.06 -28.06 2.44
N CYS A 386 -19.50 -28.71 3.51
CA CYS A 386 -20.54 -29.71 3.44
C CYS A 386 -21.82 -29.10 2.82
N ALA A 387 -22.37 -29.73 1.79
CA ALA A 387 -23.61 -29.28 1.16
C ALA A 387 -24.82 -29.37 2.11
N ARG A 388 -24.79 -30.31 3.06
CA ARG A 388 -25.86 -30.55 4.05
C ARG A 388 -25.76 -29.61 5.25
N CYS A 389 -24.66 -29.68 6.02
CA CYS A 389 -24.54 -28.95 7.28
C CYS A 389 -23.72 -27.66 7.19
N ARG A 390 -23.14 -27.36 6.02
CA ARG A 390 -22.34 -26.16 5.72
C ARG A 390 -21.04 -26.01 6.52
N GLN A 391 -20.62 -27.04 7.26
CA GLN A 391 -19.29 -27.10 7.87
C GLN A 391 -18.21 -27.01 6.80
N ILE A 392 -17.22 -26.11 6.98
CA ILE A 392 -16.05 -26.03 6.11
C ILE A 392 -15.27 -27.35 6.16
N ALA A 393 -14.94 -27.89 5.00
CA ALA A 393 -14.16 -29.09 4.86
C ALA A 393 -12.66 -28.78 4.98
N ARG A 394 -11.97 -29.53 5.83
CA ARG A 394 -10.52 -29.43 6.09
C ARG A 394 -9.86 -30.78 5.91
N CYS A 395 -8.59 -30.79 5.52
CA CYS A 395 -7.80 -32.00 5.39
C CYS A 395 -7.71 -32.71 6.75
N ARG A 396 -7.99 -34.01 6.79
CA ARG A 396 -7.93 -34.79 8.03
C ARG A 396 -6.50 -35.02 8.54
N HIS A 397 -5.50 -34.78 7.69
CA HIS A 397 -4.10 -35.03 8.01
C HIS A 397 -3.41 -33.79 8.60
N CYS A 398 -3.56 -32.64 7.94
CA CYS A 398 -2.89 -31.39 8.33
C CYS A 398 -3.85 -30.24 8.63
N THR A 399 -5.16 -30.47 8.59
CA THR A 399 -6.20 -29.42 8.78
C THR A 399 -6.18 -28.34 7.69
N GLY A 400 -5.44 -28.57 6.61
CA GLY A 400 -5.30 -27.65 5.48
C GLY A 400 -6.56 -27.49 4.64
N PRO A 401 -6.66 -26.39 3.88
CA PRO A 401 -7.79 -26.15 2.99
C PRO A 401 -7.82 -27.18 1.87
N LEU A 402 -9.04 -27.56 1.51
CA LEU A 402 -9.30 -28.53 0.45
C LEU A 402 -9.81 -27.80 -0.79
N SER A 403 -9.33 -28.22 -1.96
CA SER A 403 -9.83 -27.77 -3.27
C SER A 403 -10.37 -28.95 -4.06
N LEU A 404 -11.27 -28.67 -5.00
CA LEU A 404 -11.62 -29.65 -6.02
C LEU A 404 -10.47 -29.66 -7.05
N PRO A 405 -9.98 -30.84 -7.47
CA PRO A 405 -9.11 -30.93 -8.63
C PRO A 405 -9.84 -30.47 -9.90
N ASP A 406 -9.07 -30.14 -10.96
CA ASP A 406 -9.65 -29.86 -12.28
C ASP A 406 -10.38 -31.10 -12.84
N ARG A 407 -11.30 -30.85 -13.79
CA ARG A 407 -12.35 -31.75 -14.30
C ARG A 407 -12.02 -33.26 -14.26
N ASP A 408 -12.98 -34.03 -13.74
CA ASP A 408 -13.11 -35.50 -13.73
C ASP A 408 -12.28 -36.32 -12.72
N ALA A 409 -11.44 -35.71 -11.87
CA ALA A 409 -10.80 -36.45 -10.77
C ALA A 409 -11.73 -36.59 -9.54
N PRO A 410 -11.98 -37.81 -9.03
CA PRO A 410 -12.80 -38.01 -7.83
C PRO A 410 -12.08 -37.54 -6.57
N GLY A 411 -12.77 -36.75 -5.73
CA GLY A 411 -12.28 -36.34 -4.42
C GLY A 411 -11.89 -34.88 -4.30
N VAL A 412 -11.19 -34.58 -3.22
CA VAL A 412 -10.66 -33.26 -2.90
C VAL A 412 -9.17 -33.35 -2.64
N VAL A 413 -8.42 -32.30 -2.94
CA VAL A 413 -6.97 -32.26 -2.72
C VAL A 413 -6.68 -31.26 -1.63
N CYS A 414 -5.85 -31.66 -0.66
CA CYS A 414 -5.32 -30.71 0.30
C CYS A 414 -4.29 -29.81 -0.37
N ARG A 415 -4.53 -28.50 -0.29
CA ARG A 415 -3.62 -27.49 -0.82
C ARG A 415 -2.33 -27.32 0.00
N TRP A 416 -2.26 -27.88 1.21
CA TRP A 416 -1.05 -27.79 2.06
C TRP A 416 -0.12 -28.98 1.84
N CYS A 417 -0.63 -30.20 1.97
CA CYS A 417 0.20 -31.40 1.91
C CYS A 417 0.07 -32.18 0.60
N GLY A 418 -0.70 -31.66 -0.38
CA GLY A 418 -0.98 -32.33 -1.66
C GLY A 418 -1.82 -33.61 -1.54
N ARG A 419 -2.19 -34.01 -0.32
CA ARG A 419 -2.89 -35.28 -0.07
C ARG A 419 -4.28 -35.24 -0.68
N GLN A 420 -4.57 -36.25 -1.49
CA GLN A 420 -5.89 -36.48 -2.04
C GLN A 420 -6.79 -37.17 -1.00
N ASP A 421 -8.04 -36.73 -0.89
CA ASP A 421 -9.10 -37.34 -0.09
C ASP A 421 -10.27 -37.69 -1.02
N PRO A 422 -10.29 -38.91 -1.58
CA PRO A 422 -11.31 -39.35 -2.54
C PRO A 422 -12.69 -39.52 -1.92
N ALA A 423 -12.79 -39.61 -0.58
CA ALA A 423 -14.02 -39.91 0.14
C ALA A 423 -14.20 -38.97 1.35
N LEU A 424 -14.01 -37.67 1.13
CA LEU A 424 -14.17 -36.66 2.16
C LEU A 424 -15.58 -36.75 2.78
N ARG A 425 -15.65 -37.20 4.03
CA ARG A 425 -16.86 -37.08 4.86
C ARG A 425 -16.73 -35.87 5.75
N CYS A 426 -17.79 -35.08 5.81
CA CYS A 426 -17.91 -33.98 6.75
C CYS A 426 -17.70 -34.48 8.18
N ALA A 427 -16.70 -33.93 8.87
CA ALA A 427 -16.38 -34.28 10.26
C ALA A 427 -17.55 -34.02 11.24
N ARG A 428 -18.55 -33.23 10.84
CA ARG A 428 -19.70 -32.86 11.68
C ARG A 428 -20.94 -33.71 11.44
N CYS A 429 -21.31 -33.97 10.19
CA CYS A 429 -22.58 -34.66 9.88
C CYS A 429 -22.43 -35.93 9.02
N GLY A 430 -21.19 -36.33 8.69
CA GLY A 430 -20.92 -37.53 7.90
C GLY A 430 -21.31 -37.47 6.43
N SER A 431 -21.89 -36.36 5.96
CA SER A 431 -22.21 -36.18 4.54
C SER A 431 -20.94 -36.13 3.69
N ASP A 432 -20.96 -36.80 2.55
CA ASP A 432 -19.95 -36.76 1.47
C ASP A 432 -20.19 -35.62 0.49
N ALA A 433 -21.41 -35.10 0.42
CA ALA A 433 -21.74 -33.97 -0.43
C ALA A 433 -20.96 -32.72 0.00
N VAL A 434 -20.09 -32.24 -0.87
CA VAL A 434 -19.37 -30.98 -0.75
C VAL A 434 -19.83 -30.01 -1.81
N ARG A 435 -19.78 -28.72 -1.49
CA ARG A 435 -20.03 -27.63 -2.43
C ARG A 435 -18.94 -26.59 -2.28
N ALA A 436 -18.56 -25.98 -3.39
CA ALA A 436 -17.84 -24.72 -3.35
C ALA A 436 -18.77 -23.67 -2.73
N VAL A 437 -18.35 -23.08 -1.61
CA VAL A 437 -19.07 -21.95 -1.02
C VAL A 437 -18.35 -20.69 -1.40
N VAL A 438 -19.00 -19.89 -2.23
CA VAL A 438 -18.72 -18.46 -2.33
C VAL A 438 -19.75 -17.78 -1.43
N VAL A 439 -19.32 -17.34 -0.24
CA VAL A 439 -20.12 -16.38 0.53
C VAL A 439 -19.94 -15.03 -0.16
N GLY A 440 -21.04 -14.37 -0.48
CA GLY A 440 -21.01 -13.08 -1.18
C GLY A 440 -22.02 -12.13 -0.56
N ALA A 441 -21.64 -10.85 -0.49
CA ALA A 441 -22.42 -9.78 0.16
C ALA A 441 -23.90 -9.76 -0.23
N ARG A 442 -24.23 -9.97 -1.51
CA ARG A 442 -25.63 -10.05 -1.98
C ARG A 442 -26.44 -11.15 -1.31
N ARG A 443 -25.88 -12.35 -1.18
CA ARG A 443 -26.60 -13.48 -0.56
C ARG A 443 -26.78 -13.25 0.93
N THR A 444 -25.76 -12.72 1.60
CA THR A 444 -25.87 -12.33 3.01
C THR A 444 -26.93 -11.24 3.19
N ALA A 445 -26.99 -10.24 2.31
CA ALA A 445 -28.02 -9.21 2.32
C ALA A 445 -29.44 -9.78 2.16
N GLU A 446 -29.66 -10.72 1.24
CA GLU A 446 -30.96 -11.41 1.07
C GLU A 446 -31.38 -12.22 2.31
N GLU A 447 -30.43 -12.86 2.98
CA GLU A 447 -30.68 -13.66 4.18
C GLU A 447 -30.94 -12.78 5.41
N LEU A 448 -30.22 -11.66 5.53
CA LEU A 448 -30.45 -10.66 6.55
C LEU A 448 -31.79 -9.95 6.36
N GLY A 449 -32.16 -9.58 5.13
CA GLY A 449 -33.47 -8.98 4.86
C GLY A 449 -34.65 -9.89 5.27
N ARG A 450 -34.48 -11.22 5.17
CA ARG A 450 -35.46 -12.20 5.68
C ARG A 450 -35.47 -12.29 7.20
N ALA A 451 -34.33 -12.11 7.86
CA ALA A 451 -34.23 -12.22 9.32
C ALA A 451 -34.63 -10.94 10.08
N PHE A 452 -34.61 -9.78 9.40
CA PHE A 452 -34.97 -8.47 9.94
C PHE A 452 -36.05 -7.80 9.07
N PRO A 453 -37.30 -8.29 9.12
CA PRO A 453 -38.39 -7.73 8.32
C PRO A 453 -38.64 -6.26 8.69
N GLY A 454 -38.80 -5.41 7.68
CA GLY A 454 -39.03 -3.97 7.86
C GLY A 454 -37.78 -3.11 8.02
N VAL A 455 -36.57 -3.71 8.01
CA VAL A 455 -35.30 -2.98 8.10
C VAL A 455 -34.68 -2.81 6.71
N THR A 456 -34.27 -1.59 6.39
CA THR A 456 -33.58 -1.29 5.12
C THR A 456 -32.22 -1.99 5.09
N VAL A 457 -31.94 -2.69 3.98
CA VAL A 457 -30.64 -3.35 3.74
C VAL A 457 -29.88 -2.60 2.66
N VAL A 458 -28.71 -2.05 3.01
CA VAL A 458 -27.78 -1.38 2.09
C VAL A 458 -26.61 -2.31 1.81
N THR A 459 -26.23 -2.49 0.55
CA THR A 459 -25.04 -3.29 0.18
C THR A 459 -23.95 -2.37 -0.37
N SER A 460 -22.72 -2.53 0.12
CA SER A 460 -21.55 -1.77 -0.34
C SER A 460 -20.37 -2.69 -0.65
N GLY A 461 -19.96 -2.73 -1.91
CA GLY A 461 -18.84 -3.55 -2.38
C GLY A 461 -19.02 -4.06 -3.81
N GLY A 462 -17.92 -4.48 -4.44
CA GLY A 462 -17.90 -4.78 -5.88
C GLY A 462 -18.01 -3.50 -6.70
N ASP A 463 -18.99 -3.42 -7.59
CA ASP A 463 -19.14 -2.33 -8.57
C ASP A 463 -19.77 -1.05 -7.97
N THR A 464 -20.36 -1.13 -6.78
CA THR A 464 -20.99 0.02 -6.12
C THR A 464 -20.51 0.12 -4.68
N VAL A 465 -19.79 1.20 -4.37
CA VAL A 465 -19.34 1.54 -3.01
C VAL A 465 -20.15 2.73 -2.53
N VAL A 466 -20.81 2.58 -1.39
CA VAL A 466 -21.58 3.65 -0.75
C VAL A 466 -20.65 4.42 0.19
N PRO A 467 -20.47 5.74 0.03
CA PRO A 467 -19.52 6.51 0.84
C PRO A 467 -20.00 6.75 2.27
N SER A 468 -21.29 7.03 2.43
CA SER A 468 -21.91 7.31 3.73
C SER A 468 -23.36 6.82 3.80
N VAL A 469 -23.81 6.60 5.03
CA VAL A 469 -25.21 6.32 5.36
C VAL A 469 -25.66 7.28 6.46
N ASP A 470 -26.97 7.50 6.54
CA ASP A 470 -27.52 8.26 7.67
C ASP A 470 -27.42 7.47 8.98
N GLY A 471 -27.79 8.12 10.09
CA GLY A 471 -27.77 7.51 11.41
C GLY A 471 -29.01 6.67 11.74
N ARG A 472 -29.90 6.39 10.77
CA ARG A 472 -31.17 5.69 11.04
C ARG A 472 -30.97 4.16 11.06
N PRO A 473 -31.92 3.40 11.64
CA PRO A 473 -31.87 1.94 11.64
C PRO A 473 -31.80 1.36 10.22
N ALA A 474 -30.67 0.74 9.90
CA ALA A 474 -30.43 0.03 8.65
C ALA A 474 -29.38 -1.06 8.86
N LEU A 475 -29.44 -2.11 8.04
CA LEU A 475 -28.41 -3.13 7.92
C LEU A 475 -27.50 -2.78 6.75
N VAL A 476 -26.23 -2.53 7.02
CA VAL A 476 -25.23 -2.19 5.99
C VAL A 476 -24.32 -3.38 5.78
N VAL A 477 -24.48 -4.09 4.67
CA VAL A 477 -23.65 -5.24 4.31
C VAL A 477 -22.49 -4.75 3.45
N ALA A 478 -21.28 -4.76 4.00
CA ALA A 478 -20.10 -4.25 3.33
C ALA A 478 -19.01 -5.32 3.18
N THR A 479 -18.25 -5.23 2.10
CA THR A 479 -16.98 -5.97 2.00
C THR A 479 -15.82 -5.15 2.59
N PRO A 480 -14.75 -5.78 3.12
CA PRO A 480 -13.60 -5.07 3.67
C PRO A 480 -13.10 -3.93 2.78
N GLY A 481 -13.04 -2.71 3.32
CA GLY A 481 -12.62 -1.48 2.63
C GLY A 481 -13.74 -0.74 1.88
N ALA A 482 -14.97 -1.26 1.90
CA ALA A 482 -16.15 -0.62 1.30
C ALA A 482 -17.17 -0.19 2.36
N GLU A 483 -16.76 -0.09 3.63
CA GLU A 483 -17.64 0.30 4.74
C GLU A 483 -18.02 1.80 4.61
N PRO A 484 -19.31 2.13 4.49
CA PRO A 484 -19.75 3.52 4.54
C PRO A 484 -19.49 4.12 5.93
N VAL A 485 -19.29 5.44 6.00
CA VAL A 485 -19.34 6.14 7.29
C VAL A 485 -20.80 6.40 7.66
N ALA A 486 -21.20 6.01 8.86
CA ALA A 486 -22.54 6.31 9.40
C ALA A 486 -22.52 7.59 10.23
N ALA A 487 -23.49 8.49 10.02
CA ALA A 487 -23.67 9.66 10.87
C ALA A 487 -23.88 9.24 12.34
N GLY A 488 -23.01 9.71 13.24
CA GLY A 488 -23.03 9.32 14.65
C GLY A 488 -22.52 7.90 14.94
N GLY A 489 -21.95 7.21 13.95
CA GLY A 489 -21.38 5.86 14.10
C GLY A 489 -22.41 4.73 14.18
N TYR A 490 -21.95 3.51 13.91
CA TYR A 490 -22.76 2.30 13.99
C TYR A 490 -23.04 1.91 15.44
N GLY A 491 -24.24 1.40 15.72
CA GLY A 491 -24.57 0.82 17.02
C GLY A 491 -23.97 -0.57 17.21
N ALA A 492 -23.83 -1.33 16.12
CA ALA A 492 -23.12 -2.60 16.14
C ALA A 492 -22.37 -2.89 14.83
N ALA A 493 -21.32 -3.71 14.91
CA ALA A 493 -20.71 -4.34 13.74
C ALA A 493 -20.61 -5.86 13.91
N LEU A 494 -20.99 -6.60 12.87
CA LEU A 494 -20.89 -8.06 12.79
C LEU A 494 -19.77 -8.42 11.80
N LEU A 495 -18.67 -8.95 12.33
CA LEU A 495 -17.53 -9.42 11.54
C LEU A 495 -17.71 -10.91 11.28
N LEU A 496 -18.21 -11.25 10.09
CA LEU A 496 -18.58 -12.61 9.71
C LEU A 496 -17.47 -13.31 8.92
N ASP A 497 -17.53 -14.64 8.90
CA ASP A 497 -16.64 -15.50 8.12
C ASP A 497 -15.15 -15.22 8.37
N ALA A 498 -14.76 -15.02 9.64
CA ALA A 498 -13.39 -14.72 10.04
C ALA A 498 -12.37 -15.74 9.51
N TRP A 499 -12.77 -17.01 9.41
CA TRP A 499 -11.97 -18.10 8.84
C TRP A 499 -11.50 -17.83 7.42
N ALA A 500 -12.24 -17.03 6.62
CA ALA A 500 -11.90 -16.74 5.24
C ALA A 500 -10.78 -15.69 5.14
N LEU A 501 -10.66 -14.81 6.13
CA LEU A 501 -9.58 -13.83 6.21
C LEU A 501 -8.35 -14.44 6.89
N LEU A 502 -8.54 -15.07 8.06
CA LEU A 502 -7.47 -15.70 8.84
C LEU A 502 -6.88 -16.96 8.18
N GLY A 503 -7.67 -17.68 7.38
CA GLY A 503 -7.25 -18.90 6.71
C GLY A 503 -6.51 -18.68 5.38
N ARG A 504 -6.23 -17.42 5.00
CA ARG A 504 -5.44 -17.09 3.81
C ARG A 504 -4.03 -17.69 3.95
N GLN A 505 -3.53 -18.23 2.84
CA GLN A 505 -2.15 -18.75 2.75
C GLN A 505 -1.19 -17.59 2.45
N ASP A 506 -1.15 -16.62 3.34
CA ASP A 506 -0.37 -15.39 3.18
C ASP A 506 0.31 -15.06 4.51
N LEU A 507 1.57 -14.63 4.46
CA LEU A 507 2.33 -14.24 5.64
C LEU A 507 1.60 -13.15 6.46
N ARG A 508 0.91 -12.24 5.79
CA ARG A 508 0.18 -11.12 6.39
C ARG A 508 -1.28 -11.46 6.69
N ALA A 509 -1.73 -12.71 6.57
CA ALA A 509 -3.14 -13.05 6.75
C ALA A 509 -3.70 -12.56 8.10
N ALA A 510 -2.99 -12.79 9.21
CA ALA A 510 -3.39 -12.33 10.53
C ALA A 510 -3.34 -10.79 10.65
N GLU A 511 -2.24 -10.18 10.24
CA GLU A 511 -2.02 -8.73 10.23
C GLU A 511 -3.12 -7.99 9.43
N ASP A 512 -3.37 -8.41 8.19
CA ASP A 512 -4.40 -7.88 7.30
C ASP A 512 -5.80 -8.03 7.88
N THR A 513 -6.06 -9.18 8.52
CA THR A 513 -7.36 -9.46 9.12
C THR A 513 -7.63 -8.50 10.28
N LEU A 514 -6.65 -8.35 11.18
CA LEU A 514 -6.78 -7.40 12.29
C LEU A 514 -6.99 -5.99 11.77
N ARG A 515 -6.20 -5.57 10.79
CA ARG A 515 -6.32 -4.26 10.14
C ARG A 515 -7.73 -3.99 9.64
N ARG A 516 -8.31 -4.91 8.86
CA ARG A 516 -9.67 -4.77 8.31
C ARG A 516 -10.75 -4.75 9.39
N TRP A 517 -10.57 -5.57 10.44
CA TRP A 517 -11.48 -5.59 11.57
C TRP A 517 -11.42 -4.30 12.39
N MET A 518 -10.23 -3.76 12.63
CA MET A 518 -10.07 -2.51 13.37
C MET A 518 -10.61 -1.31 12.60
N ILE A 519 -10.42 -1.26 11.28
CA ILE A 519 -11.02 -0.22 10.42
C ILE A 519 -12.55 -0.24 10.53
N ALA A 520 -13.17 -1.42 10.39
CA ALA A 520 -14.62 -1.54 10.53
C ALA A 520 -15.11 -1.26 11.97
N ALA A 521 -14.40 -1.76 12.97
CA ALA A 521 -14.74 -1.57 14.38
C ALA A 521 -14.59 -0.10 14.82
N ALA A 522 -13.69 0.67 14.20
CA ALA A 522 -13.51 2.09 14.49
C ALA A 522 -14.71 2.95 14.05
N LEU A 523 -15.58 2.43 13.18
CA LEU A 523 -16.83 3.07 12.78
C LEU A 523 -17.98 2.82 13.79
N VAL A 524 -17.77 1.94 14.77
CA VAL A 524 -18.76 1.62 15.81
C VAL A 524 -18.60 2.57 16.98
N ARG A 525 -19.73 2.97 17.57
CA ARG A 525 -19.78 3.81 18.77
C ARG A 525 -18.94 3.21 19.91
N PRO A 526 -18.45 4.03 20.85
CA PRO A 526 -17.78 3.52 22.05
C PRO A 526 -18.73 2.67 22.89
N ARG A 527 -18.18 1.78 23.72
CA ARG A 527 -18.96 0.90 24.61
C ARG A 527 -19.87 1.68 25.58
N GLY A 528 -19.44 2.87 26.02
CA GLY A 528 -20.23 3.74 26.89
C GLY A 528 -21.49 4.29 26.23
N ALA A 529 -21.51 4.35 24.89
CA ALA A 529 -22.65 4.72 24.06
C ALA A 529 -23.38 3.48 23.47
N GLY A 530 -23.17 2.30 24.05
CA GLY A 530 -23.84 1.06 23.65
C GLY A 530 -23.24 0.34 22.44
N GLY A 531 -22.08 0.77 21.93
CA GLY A 531 -21.48 0.17 20.75
C GLY A 531 -20.91 -1.23 20.98
N VAL A 532 -21.26 -2.18 20.10
CA VAL A 532 -20.86 -3.59 20.18
C VAL A 532 -20.28 -4.10 18.86
N VAL A 533 -19.14 -4.78 18.92
CA VAL A 533 -18.57 -5.51 17.79
C VAL A 533 -18.64 -7.00 18.11
N THR A 534 -19.23 -7.80 17.23
CA THR A 534 -19.18 -9.25 17.35
C THR A 534 -18.30 -9.84 16.26
N VAL A 535 -17.38 -10.71 16.63
CA VAL A 535 -16.53 -11.45 15.69
C VAL A 535 -16.83 -12.95 15.79
N VAL A 536 -17.16 -13.56 14.66
CA VAL A 536 -17.42 -15.01 14.59
C VAL A 536 -16.10 -15.73 14.34
N ALA A 537 -15.33 -15.92 15.41
CA ALA A 537 -14.04 -16.60 15.43
C ALA A 537 -13.72 -17.09 16.85
N GLU A 538 -12.87 -18.12 16.94
CA GLU A 538 -12.38 -18.65 18.21
C GLU A 538 -11.66 -17.55 19.03
N SER A 539 -12.13 -17.36 20.27
CA SER A 539 -11.59 -16.30 21.14
C SER A 539 -10.13 -16.52 21.53
N ALA A 540 -9.61 -17.74 21.48
CA ALA A 540 -8.23 -18.06 21.84
C ALA A 540 -7.20 -17.58 20.80
N LEU A 541 -7.64 -17.24 19.57
CA LEU A 541 -6.74 -16.81 18.51
C LEU A 541 -6.07 -15.46 18.88
N PRO A 542 -4.74 -15.32 18.73
CA PRO A 542 -4.02 -14.09 19.10
C PRO A 542 -4.58 -12.83 18.43
N THR A 543 -4.93 -12.92 17.14
CA THR A 543 -5.55 -11.82 16.36
C THR A 543 -6.89 -11.38 16.95
N VAL A 544 -7.70 -12.34 17.41
CA VAL A 544 -9.00 -12.05 18.04
C VAL A 544 -8.79 -11.42 19.42
N GLN A 545 -7.82 -11.90 20.20
CA GLN A 545 -7.44 -11.30 21.49
C GLN A 545 -6.90 -9.87 21.33
N ALA A 546 -6.17 -9.58 20.25
CA ALA A 546 -5.72 -8.24 19.94
C ALA A 546 -6.90 -7.30 19.64
N LEU A 547 -7.91 -7.76 18.88
CA LEU A 547 -9.13 -6.98 18.65
C LEU A 547 -9.90 -6.75 19.95
N ILE A 548 -10.08 -7.79 20.79
CA ILE A 548 -10.80 -7.69 22.07
C ILE A 548 -10.18 -6.65 23.00
N ARG A 549 -8.84 -6.65 23.09
CA ARG A 549 -8.09 -5.74 23.96
C ARG A 549 -7.82 -4.38 23.33
N TRP A 550 -8.16 -4.21 22.05
CA TRP A 550 -7.74 -3.09 21.21
C TRP A 550 -6.23 -2.85 21.30
N ASP A 551 -5.46 -3.89 21.02
CA ASP A 551 -4.01 -3.92 21.16
C ASP A 551 -3.29 -4.18 19.82
N PRO A 552 -3.32 -3.22 18.88
CA PRO A 552 -2.60 -3.34 17.61
C PRO A 552 -1.07 -3.35 17.79
N VAL A 553 -0.57 -2.66 18.82
CA VAL A 553 0.88 -2.59 19.11
C VAL A 553 1.40 -3.96 19.54
N GLY A 554 0.77 -4.58 20.53
CA GLY A 554 1.16 -5.92 20.99
C GLY A 554 0.99 -6.98 19.91
N HIS A 555 -0.01 -6.85 19.02
CA HIS A 555 -0.15 -7.74 17.87
C HIS A 555 1.00 -7.60 16.87
N ALA A 556 1.34 -6.37 16.49
CA ALA A 556 2.43 -6.11 15.55
C ALA A 556 3.80 -6.53 16.12
N GLU A 557 3.97 -6.43 17.44
CA GLU A 557 5.15 -6.90 18.15
C GLU A 557 5.28 -8.43 18.06
N ALA A 558 4.21 -9.14 18.40
CA ALA A 558 4.18 -10.60 18.30
C ALA A 558 4.36 -11.10 16.85
N GLU A 559 3.77 -10.42 15.87
CA GLU A 559 3.98 -10.70 14.45
C GLU A 559 5.45 -10.51 14.05
N LEU A 560 6.08 -9.42 14.51
CA LEU A 560 7.49 -9.16 14.23
C LEU A 560 8.41 -10.23 14.87
N ASP A 561 8.13 -10.64 16.11
CA ASP A 561 8.88 -11.68 16.80
C ASP A 561 8.75 -13.04 16.10
N ALA A 562 7.52 -13.46 15.81
CA ALA A 562 7.26 -14.72 15.12
C ALA A 562 7.94 -14.75 13.74
N ARG A 563 7.94 -13.64 13.00
CA ARG A 563 8.63 -13.56 11.70
C ARG A 563 10.15 -13.55 11.86
N ALA A 564 10.69 -12.94 12.91
CA ALA A 564 12.12 -12.97 13.19
C ALA A 564 12.61 -14.39 13.49
N GLU A 565 11.86 -15.18 14.27
CA GLU A 565 12.20 -16.57 14.62
C GLU A 565 12.39 -17.48 13.40
N VAL A 566 11.60 -17.27 12.34
CA VAL A 566 11.68 -18.07 11.09
C VAL A 566 12.39 -17.37 9.94
N GLY A 567 12.96 -16.18 10.18
CA GLY A 567 13.66 -15.38 9.18
C GLY A 567 12.73 -14.92 8.04
N LEU A 568 11.64 -14.24 8.35
CA LEU A 568 10.70 -13.67 7.39
C LEU A 568 10.64 -12.13 7.46
N PRO A 569 10.24 -11.44 6.38
CA PRO A 569 10.16 -9.98 6.38
C PRO A 569 9.19 -9.46 7.44
N PRO A 570 9.52 -8.38 8.17
CA PRO A 570 10.60 -7.45 7.88
C PRO A 570 11.90 -7.67 8.68
N ALA A 571 12.05 -8.81 9.36
CA ALA A 571 13.27 -9.16 10.10
C ALA A 571 14.47 -9.43 9.16
N VAL A 572 14.18 -9.84 7.94
CA VAL A 572 15.14 -10.08 6.84
C VAL A 572 14.71 -9.33 5.59
N HIS A 573 15.60 -9.25 4.61
CA HIS A 573 15.25 -8.86 3.24
C HIS A 573 15.07 -10.09 2.36
N ILE A 574 14.07 -10.06 1.46
CA ILE A 574 13.83 -11.15 0.50
C ILE A 574 13.70 -10.57 -0.90
N ALA A 575 14.38 -11.16 -1.87
CA ALA A 575 14.13 -10.94 -3.29
C ALA A 575 13.34 -12.11 -3.87
N ALA A 576 12.24 -11.83 -4.58
CA ALA A 576 11.59 -12.80 -5.46
C ALA A 576 12.11 -12.64 -6.89
N LEU A 577 12.53 -13.77 -7.47
CA LEU A 577 13.04 -13.89 -8.84
C LEU A 577 12.07 -14.77 -9.62
N ASP A 578 11.27 -14.15 -10.48
CA ASP A 578 10.25 -14.84 -11.28
C ASP A 578 10.66 -14.84 -12.75
N GLY A 579 10.79 -16.03 -13.35
CA GLY A 579 11.20 -16.16 -14.75
C GLY A 579 11.09 -17.60 -15.26
N THR A 580 11.58 -17.86 -16.48
CA THR A 580 11.76 -19.23 -16.93
C THR A 580 12.84 -19.93 -16.08
N PRO A 581 12.81 -21.26 -15.91
CA PRO A 581 13.76 -21.97 -15.07
C PRO A 581 15.22 -21.66 -15.43
N ASP A 582 15.53 -21.66 -16.72
CA ASP A 582 16.87 -21.38 -17.23
C ASP A 582 17.31 -19.93 -16.97
N ALA A 583 16.39 -18.96 -17.13
CA ALA A 583 16.70 -17.55 -16.92
C ALA A 583 16.95 -17.22 -15.45
N VAL A 584 16.17 -17.80 -14.53
CA VAL A 584 16.37 -17.62 -13.08
C VAL A 584 17.70 -18.23 -12.64
N ARG A 585 18.05 -19.44 -13.12
CA ARG A 585 19.35 -20.06 -12.85
C ARG A 585 20.50 -19.21 -13.37
N ALA A 586 20.43 -18.75 -14.61
CA ALA A 586 21.45 -17.88 -15.20
C ALA A 586 21.62 -16.57 -14.41
N LEU A 587 20.53 -15.99 -13.91
CA LEU A 587 20.60 -14.78 -13.09
C LEU A 587 21.34 -15.05 -11.77
N LEU A 588 21.05 -16.16 -11.10
CA LEU A 588 21.70 -16.54 -9.84
C LEU A 588 23.19 -16.86 -10.01
N GLU A 589 23.57 -17.50 -11.11
CA GLU A 589 24.98 -17.80 -11.42
C GLU A 589 25.81 -16.53 -11.65
N VAL A 590 25.20 -15.51 -12.26
CA VAL A 590 25.86 -14.21 -12.50
C VAL A 590 25.76 -13.28 -11.29
N ALA A 591 24.73 -13.44 -10.46
CA ALA A 591 24.57 -12.68 -9.24
C ALA A 591 25.62 -13.12 -8.22
N GLU A 592 26.66 -12.31 -8.08
CA GLU A 592 27.59 -12.37 -6.94
C GLU A 592 26.84 -12.02 -5.65
N LEU A 593 26.03 -12.96 -5.16
CA LEU A 593 25.20 -12.79 -3.98
C LEU A 593 26.07 -12.65 -2.73
N PRO A 594 25.59 -11.92 -1.69
CA PRO A 594 26.26 -11.87 -0.40
C PRO A 594 26.49 -13.28 0.19
N PRO A 595 27.56 -13.53 0.95
CA PRO A 595 27.85 -14.84 1.54
C PRO A 595 26.72 -15.40 2.41
N GLU A 596 25.93 -14.52 3.04
CA GLU A 596 24.79 -14.87 3.90
C GLU A 596 23.49 -15.07 3.12
N ALA A 597 23.52 -15.04 1.79
CA ALA A 597 22.35 -15.22 0.95
C ALA A 597 21.89 -16.67 0.92
N GLU A 598 20.61 -16.87 1.17
CA GLU A 598 19.95 -18.18 1.18
C GLU A 598 18.91 -18.25 0.04
N PRO A 599 19.21 -18.98 -1.05
CA PRO A 599 18.24 -19.28 -2.09
C PRO A 599 17.20 -20.32 -1.60
N LEU A 600 15.92 -20.06 -1.83
CA LEU A 600 14.80 -20.93 -1.47
C LEU A 600 13.91 -21.17 -2.69
N GLY A 601 13.75 -22.44 -3.08
CA GLY A 601 13.03 -22.84 -4.29
C GLY A 601 13.89 -23.79 -5.15
N PRO A 602 13.58 -23.95 -6.46
CA PRO A 602 12.51 -23.28 -7.20
C PRO A 602 11.13 -23.86 -6.86
N VAL A 603 10.10 -23.01 -6.98
CA VAL A 603 8.69 -23.43 -6.95
C VAL A 603 7.96 -22.90 -8.17
N GLU A 604 6.85 -23.53 -8.55
CA GLU A 604 5.96 -22.95 -9.57
C GLU A 604 5.43 -21.59 -9.11
N LEU A 605 5.20 -20.69 -10.06
CA LEU A 605 4.61 -19.39 -9.75
C LEU A 605 3.24 -19.58 -9.06
N PRO A 606 3.02 -18.98 -7.88
CA PRO A 606 1.79 -19.17 -7.12
C PRO A 606 0.51 -18.86 -7.92
N PHE A 607 -0.56 -19.61 -7.65
CA PHE A 607 -1.85 -19.38 -8.29
C PHE A 607 -2.35 -17.94 -8.05
N GLY A 608 -2.70 -17.24 -9.13
CA GLY A 608 -3.17 -15.85 -9.09
C GLY A 608 -2.05 -14.80 -9.08
N ALA A 609 -0.79 -15.19 -8.93
CA ALA A 609 0.32 -14.26 -9.09
C ALA A 609 0.45 -13.82 -10.55
N ARG A 610 0.74 -12.53 -10.77
CA ARG A 610 0.93 -11.98 -12.11
C ARG A 610 2.17 -12.60 -12.75
N ARG A 611 2.06 -13.11 -13.98
CA ARG A 611 3.23 -13.61 -14.72
C ARG A 611 4.22 -12.47 -15.06
N PRO A 612 5.54 -12.72 -15.10
CA PRO A 612 6.51 -11.74 -15.56
C PRO A 612 6.18 -11.27 -16.99
N PRO A 613 6.36 -9.98 -17.30
CA PRO A 613 6.15 -9.47 -18.66
C PRO A 613 7.16 -10.11 -19.63
N GLY A 614 6.75 -10.31 -20.89
CA GLY A 614 7.62 -10.85 -21.94
C GLY A 614 7.77 -12.36 -21.97
N ILE A 615 7.13 -13.09 -21.04
CA ILE A 615 7.08 -14.55 -21.05
C ILE A 615 5.74 -15.01 -21.66
N GLY A 616 5.79 -15.98 -22.58
CA GLY A 616 4.61 -16.55 -23.22
C GLY A 616 3.60 -17.16 -22.21
N PRO A 617 2.31 -17.23 -22.55
CA PRO A 617 1.27 -17.75 -21.65
C PRO A 617 1.52 -19.21 -21.23
N ASP A 618 2.07 -20.03 -22.11
CA ASP A 618 2.28 -21.47 -21.88
C ASP A 618 3.67 -21.82 -21.33
N SER A 619 4.58 -20.84 -21.22
CA SER A 619 5.92 -21.11 -20.72
C SER A 619 5.89 -21.43 -19.21
N PRO A 620 6.68 -22.39 -18.70
CA PRO A 620 6.79 -22.57 -17.26
C PRO A 620 7.44 -21.33 -16.62
N VAL A 621 6.86 -20.86 -15.52
CA VAL A 621 7.42 -19.76 -14.72
C VAL A 621 7.70 -20.29 -13.32
N HIS A 622 8.96 -20.21 -12.92
CA HIS A 622 9.38 -20.57 -11.57
C HIS A 622 9.70 -19.30 -10.78
N ARG A 623 9.50 -19.42 -9.46
CA ARG A 623 9.94 -18.47 -8.46
C ARG A 623 11.12 -19.04 -7.70
N MET A 624 12.17 -18.25 -7.57
CA MET A 624 13.20 -18.41 -6.55
C MET A 624 13.08 -17.25 -5.56
N LEU A 625 13.18 -17.54 -4.27
CA LEU A 625 13.38 -16.51 -3.25
C LEU A 625 14.85 -16.47 -2.87
N VAL A 626 15.40 -15.28 -2.62
CA VAL A 626 16.73 -15.11 -2.04
C VAL A 626 16.58 -14.28 -0.78
N ARG A 627 16.89 -14.88 0.36
CA ARG A 627 16.80 -14.25 1.68
C ARG A 627 18.19 -13.81 2.14
N VAL A 628 18.29 -12.64 2.77
CA VAL A 628 19.51 -12.14 3.42
C VAL A 628 19.18 -11.47 4.76
N PRO A 629 20.15 -11.40 5.70
CA PRO A 629 20.04 -10.53 6.87
C PRO A 629 19.71 -9.09 6.49
N ARG A 630 19.05 -8.36 7.41
CA ARG A 630 18.53 -7.00 7.13
C ARG A 630 19.61 -6.02 6.69
N GLU A 631 20.80 -6.12 7.24
CA GLU A 631 21.97 -5.30 6.90
C GLU A 631 22.49 -5.55 5.48
N SER A 632 22.28 -6.75 4.93
CA SER A 632 22.76 -7.15 3.61
C SER A 632 21.77 -6.86 2.48
N GLY A 633 20.62 -6.24 2.77
CA GLY A 633 19.58 -5.97 1.77
C GLY A 633 20.04 -5.10 0.59
N LEU A 634 20.85 -4.07 0.85
CA LEU A 634 21.42 -3.24 -0.22
C LEU A 634 22.46 -4.01 -1.05
N ALA A 635 23.23 -4.90 -0.43
CA ALA A 635 24.20 -5.74 -1.13
C ALA A 635 23.49 -6.74 -2.05
N LEU A 636 22.40 -7.36 -1.57
CA LEU A 636 21.51 -8.22 -2.39
C LEU A 636 20.95 -7.46 -3.58
N ALA A 637 20.35 -6.29 -3.36
CA ALA A 637 19.77 -5.48 -4.43
C ALA A 637 20.84 -5.05 -5.46
N ALA A 638 22.04 -4.67 -5.00
CA ALA A 638 23.15 -4.32 -5.88
C ALA A 638 23.63 -5.50 -6.72
N ALA A 639 23.78 -6.70 -6.13
CA ALA A 639 24.16 -7.91 -6.84
C ALA A 639 23.16 -8.27 -7.93
N LEU A 640 21.85 -8.29 -7.60
CA LEU A 640 20.78 -8.60 -8.54
C LEU A 640 20.67 -7.55 -9.65
N ARG A 641 20.84 -6.26 -9.33
CA ARG A 641 20.83 -5.17 -10.33
C ARG A 641 21.99 -5.32 -11.33
N ARG A 642 23.20 -5.62 -10.84
CA ARG A 642 24.37 -5.86 -11.71
C ARG A 642 24.13 -7.08 -12.61
N ALA A 643 23.69 -8.20 -12.05
CA ALA A 643 23.44 -9.42 -12.80
C ALA A 643 22.35 -9.24 -13.87
N THR A 644 21.27 -8.52 -13.54
CA THR A 644 20.21 -8.17 -14.50
C THR A 644 20.76 -7.32 -15.64
N GLY A 645 21.66 -6.38 -15.36
CA GLY A 645 22.39 -5.61 -16.38
C GLY A 645 23.25 -6.51 -17.29
N VAL A 646 24.05 -7.41 -16.71
CA VAL A 646 24.92 -8.32 -17.48
C VAL A 646 24.10 -9.22 -18.41
N LEU A 647 23.06 -9.88 -17.91
CA LEU A 647 22.21 -10.74 -18.74
C LEU A 647 21.44 -9.95 -19.80
N SER A 648 20.95 -8.76 -19.45
CA SER A 648 20.29 -7.88 -20.41
C SER A 648 21.20 -7.50 -21.58
N ALA A 649 22.52 -7.38 -21.36
CA ALA A 649 23.48 -7.05 -22.43
C ALA A 649 23.82 -8.25 -23.33
N ARG A 650 23.74 -9.48 -22.81
CA ARG A 650 24.05 -10.70 -23.55
C ARG A 650 22.92 -11.11 -24.50
N HIS A 651 21.66 -10.81 -24.15
CA HIS A 651 20.47 -11.19 -24.92
C HIS A 651 20.33 -12.71 -25.14
N ASP A 652 20.91 -13.52 -24.26
CA ASP A 652 20.94 -14.99 -24.30
C ASP A 652 19.79 -15.63 -23.53
N HIS A 653 19.18 -14.93 -22.58
CA HIS A 653 18.09 -15.42 -21.74
C HIS A 653 16.85 -14.52 -21.74
N ALA A 654 15.69 -15.11 -21.41
CA ALA A 654 14.47 -14.37 -21.15
C ALA A 654 14.62 -13.45 -19.92
N PRO A 655 13.90 -12.31 -19.85
CA PRO A 655 13.98 -11.41 -18.71
C PRO A 655 13.43 -12.07 -17.43
N VAL A 656 14.12 -11.84 -16.31
CA VAL A 656 13.67 -12.24 -14.97
C VAL A 656 13.09 -11.03 -14.27
N ARG A 657 11.90 -11.17 -13.67
CA ARG A 657 11.35 -10.15 -12.78
C ARG A 657 12.01 -10.28 -11.42
N VAL A 658 12.69 -9.21 -10.99
CA VAL A 658 13.26 -9.07 -9.65
C VAL A 658 12.33 -8.17 -8.83
N GLN A 659 11.92 -8.65 -7.65
CA GLN A 659 11.12 -7.88 -6.70
C GLN A 659 11.74 -7.98 -5.31
N ILE A 660 12.23 -6.85 -4.78
CA ILE A 660 12.75 -6.76 -3.40
C ILE A 660 11.59 -6.52 -2.45
N ASP A 661 11.57 -7.27 -1.35
CA ASP A 661 10.56 -7.29 -0.29
C ASP A 661 9.12 -7.37 -0.84
N PRO A 662 8.77 -8.40 -1.63
CA PRO A 662 7.42 -8.55 -2.16
C PRO A 662 6.41 -8.66 -1.01
N LEU A 663 5.23 -8.04 -1.16
CA LEU A 663 4.13 -8.22 -0.19
C LEU A 663 3.70 -9.68 -0.05
N HIS A 664 3.71 -10.41 -1.18
CA HIS A 664 3.33 -11.82 -1.27
C HIS A 664 4.53 -12.67 -1.67
N ILE A 665 5.08 -13.42 -0.71
CA ILE A 665 6.25 -14.29 -0.91
C ILE A 665 5.90 -15.69 -1.44
N GLY A 666 4.69 -16.18 -1.16
CA GLY A 666 4.20 -17.53 -1.53
C GLY A 666 2.81 -17.52 -2.12
#